data_AF-A0A1V1P3Z6-F1
#
_entry.id   AF-A0A1V1P3Z6-F1
#
_cell.length_a   1.000
_cell.length_b   1.000
_cell.length_c   1.000
_cell.angle_alpha   90.00
_cell.angle_beta   90.00
_cell.angle_gamma   90.00
#
_symmetry.space_group_name_H-M   'P 1'
#
loop_
_entity.id
_entity.type
_entity.pdbx_description
1 polymer ?
#
loop_
_entity_poly.entity_id
_entity_poly.type
_entity_poly.pdbx_seq_one_letter_code
_entity_poly.pdbx_strand_id
1 'polypeptide(L)'
;MRVEPGWSGTLIPEFKGHSFTPENRIYQQLMTDQIEQNFEASVILYTITGIIKDSENNQGVSNIRLRYGLAGSAVTTNDQGMFSIVVPFGWSGTITPENIGYEFTPQSMTIDNIHDDLDSNVFSANPTHQPQIMVSPLSLIFQKSGTKKSLKSKHNPTPRLPYDYGTGLIVPNEVEKYWETHTPNRSYRKRRNLPNQKDWSVYDSPVKDQGRCGSCWAFTGVALLENFANQAGLIESIDLSEQSLVSCVYQEAKRYGCEGGWYFDAFNYVKKQKIPSESCFPYESQNGQCNSRCETPDYEIMLNNFTPAQGLWRYDFNIDDLKGALQDGPLCIAMAVPNDFYRYSGGIFDYQGLSIIGVSHAVLLVGYDDTLQCFKAKNSWGTDWGEDGYFRIAYNDTEDINFGAYAGTATGVMKDNQGQNVIISNTGTGNLEIQRIFSDSTWLGFEMSDDSAIEPDHQREISVYVKDWSQISGMDHTAILTINSNDINNNITKINVKAMITAQSNRPELSVSPPFESENYVENEKMIVIISNYDETEQTFSLTNLGDSDMEWELQSDSEWLKIISNTSGVNSSVVELEYPVNTGVKVRTGSIIVTALGAINSPQTVKIRQACLPFPDLNNDDILSMTDIVQMLKVLSGMPIDTEYYFPVKIQDTILSLYRLAQKEMSTK
;
A
#
# COMPACT_ATOMS: atom_id res chain seq x y z
N MET A 1 -54.80 29.67 -5.43
CA MET A 1 -55.71 30.44 -6.31
C MET A 1 -57.15 30.21 -5.87
N ARG A 2 -58.02 31.22 -5.94
CA ARG A 2 -59.47 31.06 -5.71
C ARG A 2 -60.21 31.39 -7.01
N VAL A 3 -61.21 30.58 -7.35
CA VAL A 3 -62.06 30.75 -8.55
C VAL A 3 -63.51 30.52 -8.16
N GLU A 4 -64.44 31.00 -9.00
CA GLU A 4 -65.87 30.75 -8.82
C GLU A 4 -66.24 29.27 -9.07
N PRO A 5 -67.26 28.73 -8.40
CA PRO A 5 -67.77 27.38 -8.66
C PRO A 5 -68.18 27.18 -10.13
N GLY A 6 -67.73 26.09 -10.75
CA GLY A 6 -67.96 25.78 -12.17
C GLY A 6 -66.89 26.32 -13.11
N TRP A 7 -65.84 26.96 -12.59
CA TRP A 7 -64.76 27.51 -13.40
C TRP A 7 -64.04 26.44 -14.23
N SER A 8 -63.67 26.78 -15.46
CA SER A 8 -62.85 25.95 -16.34
C SER A 8 -61.71 26.81 -16.90
N GLY A 9 -60.50 26.27 -16.97
CA GLY A 9 -59.34 26.99 -17.50
C GLY A 9 -58.03 26.24 -17.31
N THR A 10 -56.95 26.83 -17.81
CA THR A 10 -55.60 26.25 -17.77
C THR A 10 -54.71 27.08 -16.85
N LEU A 11 -54.01 26.41 -15.94
CA LEU A 11 -52.92 27.00 -15.16
C LEU A 11 -51.59 26.67 -15.82
N ILE A 12 -50.84 27.72 -16.14
CA ILE A 12 -49.48 27.66 -16.70
C ILE A 12 -48.57 28.39 -15.70
N PRO A 13 -47.65 27.69 -15.01
CA PRO A 13 -46.66 28.34 -14.15
C PRO A 13 -45.61 29.05 -15.00
N GLU A 14 -45.25 30.27 -14.62
CA GLU A 14 -44.21 31.04 -15.29
C GLU A 14 -43.21 31.55 -14.26
N PHE A 15 -41.93 31.19 -14.44
CA PHE A 15 -40.82 31.76 -13.72
C PHE A 15 -39.61 31.81 -14.65
N LYS A 16 -39.05 33.00 -14.82
CA LYS A 16 -38.00 33.25 -15.82
C LYS A 16 -36.79 32.33 -15.56
N GLY A 17 -36.30 31.68 -16.61
CA GLY A 17 -35.16 30.76 -16.55
C GLY A 17 -35.47 29.38 -15.97
N HIS A 18 -36.74 29.03 -15.77
CA HIS A 18 -37.16 27.72 -15.29
C HIS A 18 -38.22 27.13 -16.22
N SER A 19 -38.12 25.82 -16.45
CA SER A 19 -39.18 25.00 -17.03
C SER A 19 -39.98 24.34 -15.91
N PHE A 20 -41.22 23.92 -16.19
CA PHE A 20 -42.09 23.33 -15.18
C PHE A 20 -42.66 22.00 -15.63
N THR A 21 -42.74 21.05 -14.69
CA THR A 21 -43.39 19.75 -14.89
C THR A 21 -44.56 19.59 -13.90
N PRO A 22 -45.79 19.34 -14.36
CA PRO A 22 -46.23 19.41 -15.77
C PRO A 22 -46.18 20.85 -16.31
N GLU A 23 -46.07 21.03 -17.62
CA GLU A 23 -46.01 22.38 -18.25
C GLU A 23 -47.28 23.21 -17.99
N ASN A 24 -48.42 22.54 -17.83
CA ASN A 24 -49.69 23.16 -17.46
C ASN A 24 -50.63 22.17 -16.77
N ARG A 25 -51.68 22.68 -16.14
CA ARG A 25 -52.80 21.90 -15.60
C ARG A 25 -54.12 22.46 -16.08
N ILE A 26 -54.96 21.61 -16.65
CA ILE A 26 -56.28 21.99 -17.17
C ILE A 26 -57.36 21.57 -16.17
N TYR A 27 -58.25 22.50 -15.82
CA TYR A 27 -59.40 22.26 -14.97
C TYR A 27 -60.70 22.45 -15.76
N GLN A 28 -61.66 21.57 -15.54
CA GLN A 28 -62.99 21.64 -16.15
C GLN A 28 -64.04 21.59 -15.05
N GLN A 29 -64.92 22.60 -15.02
CA GLN A 29 -66.07 22.68 -14.10
C GLN A 29 -65.69 22.46 -12.63
N LEU A 30 -64.76 23.26 -12.12
CA LEU A 30 -64.24 23.13 -10.77
C LEU A 30 -65.29 23.50 -9.72
N MET A 31 -65.80 22.52 -8.99
CA MET A 31 -66.86 22.71 -7.98
C MET A 31 -66.36 22.62 -6.54
N THR A 32 -65.18 22.05 -6.32
CA THR A 32 -64.58 21.83 -4.99
C THR A 32 -63.09 22.13 -5.01
N ASP A 33 -62.55 22.45 -3.83
CA ASP A 33 -61.12 22.67 -3.65
C ASP A 33 -60.29 21.45 -4.12
N GLN A 34 -59.14 21.73 -4.73
CA GLN A 34 -58.17 20.72 -5.16
C GLN A 34 -56.87 20.96 -4.41
N ILE A 35 -56.33 19.89 -3.82
CA ILE A 35 -55.03 19.89 -3.14
C ILE A 35 -53.97 19.20 -4.01
N GLU A 36 -52.69 19.35 -3.66
CA GLU A 36 -51.56 18.69 -4.34
C GLU A 36 -51.40 19.03 -5.84
N GLN A 37 -51.86 20.21 -6.25
CA GLN A 37 -51.73 20.72 -7.62
C GLN A 37 -50.34 21.34 -7.87
N ASN A 38 -49.30 20.61 -7.52
CA ASN A 38 -47.93 21.09 -7.53
C ASN A 38 -47.36 21.13 -8.95
N PHE A 39 -46.39 22.03 -9.14
CA PHE A 39 -45.51 22.12 -10.30
C PHE A 39 -44.07 22.01 -9.79
N GLU A 40 -43.25 21.20 -10.45
CA GLU A 40 -41.82 21.11 -10.19
C GLU A 40 -41.07 22.04 -11.15
N ALA A 41 -40.23 22.92 -10.62
CA ALA A 41 -39.44 23.85 -11.42
C ALA A 41 -38.03 23.31 -11.66
N SER A 42 -37.58 23.28 -12.91
CA SER A 42 -36.22 22.91 -13.31
C SER A 42 -35.53 24.08 -13.97
N VAL A 43 -34.32 24.42 -13.53
CA VAL A 43 -33.51 25.49 -14.12
C VAL A 43 -33.20 25.15 -15.59
N ILE A 44 -33.41 26.10 -16.49
CA ILE A 44 -33.01 25.97 -17.89
C ILE A 44 -31.48 26.11 -17.96
N LEU A 45 -30.82 25.16 -18.60
CA LEU A 45 -29.38 25.15 -18.82
C LEU A 45 -29.08 25.44 -20.29
N TYR A 46 -27.97 26.12 -20.55
CA TYR A 46 -27.42 26.41 -21.88
C TYR A 46 -25.98 25.95 -21.96
N THR A 47 -25.54 25.69 -23.18
CA THR A 47 -24.20 25.18 -23.46
C THR A 47 -23.37 26.24 -24.18
N ILE A 48 -22.16 26.45 -23.70
CA ILE A 48 -21.12 27.24 -24.36
C ILE A 48 -20.10 26.26 -24.94
N THR A 49 -20.01 26.19 -26.25
CA THR A 49 -19.10 25.33 -27.01
C THR A 49 -18.08 26.15 -27.78
N GLY A 50 -16.96 25.53 -28.10
CA GLY A 50 -15.92 26.15 -28.91
C GLY A 50 -14.75 25.24 -29.21
N ILE A 51 -13.87 25.69 -30.10
CA ILE A 51 -12.61 25.02 -30.44
C ILE A 51 -11.45 25.95 -30.12
N ILE A 52 -10.48 25.46 -29.36
CA ILE A 52 -9.19 26.12 -29.18
C ILE A 52 -8.23 25.54 -30.22
N LYS A 53 -7.68 26.42 -31.04
CA LYS A 53 -6.73 26.05 -32.08
C LYS A 53 -5.37 26.67 -31.81
N ASP A 54 -4.36 25.92 -32.20
CA ASP A 54 -2.99 26.38 -32.28
C ASP A 54 -2.90 27.50 -33.32
N SER A 55 -2.30 28.63 -32.95
CA SER A 55 -2.23 29.82 -33.81
C SER A 55 -1.31 29.63 -35.01
N GLU A 56 -0.40 28.66 -34.98
CA GLU A 56 0.60 28.46 -36.04
C GLU A 56 0.14 27.44 -37.07
N ASN A 57 -0.41 26.31 -36.62
CA ASN A 57 -0.80 25.20 -37.49
C ASN A 57 -2.32 25.02 -37.65
N ASN A 58 -3.13 25.78 -36.90
CA ASN A 58 -4.59 25.76 -36.94
C ASN A 58 -5.23 24.39 -36.61
N GLN A 59 -4.48 23.50 -35.96
CA GLN A 59 -5.00 22.25 -35.40
C GLN A 59 -5.61 22.48 -34.02
N GLY A 60 -6.54 21.62 -33.64
CA GLY A 60 -7.14 21.67 -32.31
C GLY A 60 -6.12 21.29 -31.24
N VAL A 61 -6.08 22.04 -30.14
CA VAL A 61 -5.15 21.79 -29.04
C VAL A 61 -5.86 21.04 -27.93
N SER A 62 -5.42 19.82 -27.65
CA SER A 62 -5.97 18.98 -26.58
C SER A 62 -5.47 19.41 -25.21
N ASN A 63 -6.17 18.97 -24.16
CA ASN A 63 -5.73 19.14 -22.78
C ASN A 63 -5.58 20.61 -22.31
N ILE A 64 -6.25 21.56 -22.97
CA ILE A 64 -6.36 22.94 -22.49
C ILE A 64 -7.43 23.01 -21.43
N ARG A 65 -7.09 23.46 -20.21
CA ARG A 65 -8.05 23.61 -19.12
C ARG A 65 -8.70 24.98 -19.20
N LEU A 66 -10.02 25.05 -19.33
CA LEU A 66 -10.80 26.30 -19.27
C LEU A 66 -11.46 26.43 -17.91
N ARG A 67 -11.01 27.36 -17.08
CA ARG A 67 -11.69 27.70 -15.82
C ARG A 67 -12.85 28.64 -16.08
N TYR A 68 -13.97 28.45 -15.42
CA TYR A 68 -15.12 29.35 -15.53
C TYR A 68 -15.84 29.56 -14.19
N GLY A 69 -16.42 30.75 -14.00
CA GLY A 69 -17.15 31.12 -12.79
C GLY A 69 -16.26 31.36 -11.56
N LEU A 70 -16.87 31.45 -10.38
CA LEU A 70 -16.21 31.82 -9.11
C LEU A 70 -15.70 30.62 -8.29
N ALA A 71 -16.00 29.38 -8.71
CA ALA A 71 -15.87 28.17 -7.88
C ALA A 71 -14.97 27.08 -8.47
N GLY A 72 -13.89 27.44 -9.18
CA GLY A 72 -12.91 26.46 -9.66
C GLY A 72 -13.42 25.47 -10.72
N SER A 73 -14.65 25.62 -11.21
CA SER A 73 -15.22 24.84 -12.30
C SER A 73 -14.32 24.94 -13.53
N ALA A 74 -14.03 23.79 -14.14
CA ALA A 74 -13.23 23.73 -15.34
C ALA A 74 -13.68 22.61 -16.26
N VAL A 75 -13.46 22.82 -17.55
CA VAL A 75 -13.53 21.77 -18.57
C VAL A 75 -12.19 21.70 -19.29
N THR A 76 -11.93 20.59 -19.98
CA THR A 76 -10.71 20.41 -20.76
C THR A 76 -11.07 20.18 -22.23
N THR A 77 -10.26 20.69 -23.15
CA THR A 77 -10.42 20.39 -24.57
C THR A 77 -10.08 18.92 -24.87
N ASN A 78 -10.83 18.31 -25.79
CA ASN A 78 -10.54 16.98 -26.33
C ASN A 78 -9.40 17.00 -27.37
N ASP A 79 -9.09 15.86 -27.99
CA ASP A 79 -8.05 15.72 -29.03
C ASP A 79 -8.25 16.61 -30.27
N GLN A 80 -9.46 17.13 -30.47
CA GLN A 80 -9.80 18.05 -31.57
C GLN A 80 -9.83 19.53 -31.11
N GLY A 81 -9.41 19.82 -29.88
CA GLY A 81 -9.46 21.15 -29.30
C GLY A 81 -10.84 21.63 -28.88
N MET A 82 -11.88 20.77 -28.92
CA MET A 82 -13.26 21.14 -28.59
C MET A 82 -13.50 21.17 -27.08
N PHE A 83 -14.25 22.15 -26.60
CA PHE A 83 -14.77 22.22 -25.23
C PHE A 83 -16.29 22.45 -25.20
N SER A 84 -16.93 22.09 -24.09
CA SER A 84 -18.36 22.28 -23.85
C SER A 84 -18.62 22.58 -22.38
N ILE A 85 -19.16 23.76 -22.07
CA ILE A 85 -19.45 24.25 -20.72
C ILE A 85 -20.97 24.38 -20.58
N VAL A 86 -21.56 23.79 -19.54
CA VAL A 86 -23.01 23.90 -19.28
C VAL A 86 -23.25 24.88 -18.14
N VAL A 87 -24.08 25.90 -18.37
CA VAL A 87 -24.37 27.00 -17.43
C VAL A 87 -25.88 27.28 -17.33
N PRO A 88 -26.38 27.78 -16.19
CA PRO A 88 -27.80 28.11 -16.04
C PRO A 88 -28.22 29.35 -16.83
N PHE A 89 -29.53 29.49 -17.07
CA PHE A 89 -30.14 30.69 -17.63
C PHE A 89 -29.71 31.96 -16.87
N GLY A 90 -29.33 32.99 -17.62
CA GLY A 90 -28.86 34.28 -17.10
C GLY A 90 -27.44 34.25 -16.54
N TRP A 91 -26.67 33.18 -16.75
CA TRP A 91 -25.31 33.08 -16.24
C TRP A 91 -24.41 34.17 -16.82
N SER A 92 -23.62 34.79 -15.94
CA SER A 92 -22.49 35.65 -16.27
C SER A 92 -21.24 35.12 -15.59
N GLY A 93 -20.11 35.18 -16.27
CA GLY A 93 -18.82 34.78 -15.69
C GLY A 93 -17.66 34.93 -16.66
N THR A 94 -16.45 34.67 -16.16
CA THR A 94 -15.23 34.73 -16.95
C THR A 94 -14.73 33.33 -17.24
N ILE A 95 -14.36 33.08 -18.49
CA ILE A 95 -13.68 31.87 -18.95
C ILE A 95 -12.20 32.19 -19.15
N THR A 96 -11.32 31.42 -18.52
CA THR A 96 -9.86 31.62 -18.56
C THR A 96 -9.18 30.29 -18.93
N PRO A 97 -8.63 30.15 -20.14
CA PRO A 97 -7.82 29.00 -20.52
C PRO A 97 -6.46 29.00 -19.80
N GLU A 98 -5.95 27.81 -19.51
CA GLU A 98 -4.62 27.60 -18.95
C GLU A 98 -3.98 26.31 -19.48
N ASN A 99 -2.69 26.38 -19.79
CA ASN A 99 -1.84 25.24 -20.14
C ASN A 99 -0.36 25.64 -20.09
N ILE A 100 0.50 24.72 -19.65
CA ILE A 100 1.95 24.91 -19.62
C ILE A 100 2.46 24.62 -21.05
N GLY A 101 2.87 25.66 -21.78
CA GLY A 101 3.31 25.53 -23.18
C GLY A 101 2.57 26.43 -24.17
N TYR A 102 1.46 27.04 -23.74
CA TYR A 102 0.64 27.92 -24.56
C TYR A 102 0.29 29.24 -23.85
N GLU A 103 0.39 30.35 -24.57
CA GLU A 103 -0.22 31.63 -24.20
C GLU A 103 -1.52 31.85 -24.96
N PHE A 104 -2.59 32.23 -24.28
CA PHE A 104 -3.91 32.35 -24.90
C PHE A 104 -4.25 33.79 -25.28
N THR A 105 -4.80 33.95 -26.47
CA THR A 105 -5.36 35.23 -26.93
C THR A 105 -6.85 35.07 -27.24
N PRO A 106 -7.74 35.80 -26.54
CA PRO A 106 -7.46 36.61 -25.34
C PRO A 106 -7.10 35.74 -24.13
N GLN A 107 -6.48 36.32 -23.09
CA GLN A 107 -6.08 35.59 -21.88
C GLN A 107 -7.29 35.09 -21.06
N SER A 108 -8.41 35.81 -21.15
CA SER A 108 -9.70 35.42 -20.59
C SER A 108 -10.82 36.12 -21.35
N MET A 109 -12.04 35.60 -21.24
CA MET A 109 -13.24 36.23 -21.80
C MET A 109 -14.34 36.30 -20.76
N THR A 110 -15.01 37.44 -20.65
CA THR A 110 -16.24 37.57 -19.87
C THR A 110 -17.45 37.35 -20.75
N ILE A 111 -18.35 36.48 -20.31
CA ILE A 111 -19.66 36.24 -20.90
C ILE A 111 -20.70 36.80 -19.94
N ASP A 112 -21.65 37.56 -20.48
CA ASP A 112 -22.70 38.17 -19.70
C ASP A 112 -24.08 37.63 -20.09
N ASN A 113 -24.82 37.18 -19.08
CA ASN A 113 -26.27 36.98 -19.13
C ASN A 113 -26.73 36.09 -20.30
N ILE A 114 -26.29 34.83 -20.29
CA ILE A 114 -26.62 33.79 -21.29
C ILE A 114 -28.13 33.48 -21.31
N HIS A 115 -28.75 33.47 -22.51
CA HIS A 115 -30.16 33.10 -22.72
C HIS A 115 -30.37 32.08 -23.85
N ASP A 116 -29.31 31.64 -24.51
CA ASP A 116 -29.30 30.66 -25.60
C ASP A 116 -27.94 29.94 -25.63
N ASP A 117 -27.88 28.78 -26.29
CA ASP A 117 -26.61 28.08 -26.54
C ASP A 117 -25.65 28.97 -27.35
N LEU A 118 -24.36 28.92 -27.00
CA LEU A 118 -23.31 29.72 -27.62
C LEU A 118 -22.26 28.80 -28.25
N ASP A 119 -21.99 28.99 -29.54
CA ASP A 119 -20.86 28.38 -30.24
C ASP A 119 -19.85 29.47 -30.62
N SER A 120 -18.60 29.31 -30.22
CA SER A 120 -17.60 30.37 -30.37
C SER A 120 -16.16 29.83 -30.42
N ASN A 121 -15.37 30.28 -31.40
CA ASN A 121 -13.92 30.05 -31.45
C ASN A 121 -13.22 31.15 -30.68
N VAL A 122 -13.24 31.02 -29.35
CA VAL A 122 -13.00 32.15 -28.44
C VAL A 122 -11.52 32.41 -28.19
N PHE A 123 -10.71 31.36 -28.17
CA PHE A 123 -9.33 31.41 -27.74
C PHE A 123 -8.41 30.84 -28.81
N SER A 124 -7.36 31.60 -29.13
CA SER A 124 -6.22 31.11 -29.89
C SER A 124 -5.12 30.70 -28.91
N ALA A 125 -4.63 29.47 -29.03
CA ALA A 125 -3.51 28.95 -28.28
C ALA A 125 -2.22 29.29 -29.04
N ASN A 126 -1.35 30.12 -28.46
CA ASN A 126 -0.06 30.48 -29.07
C ASN A 126 1.04 29.64 -28.41
N PRO A 127 1.72 28.75 -29.15
CA PRO A 127 2.84 27.98 -28.62
C PRO A 127 3.92 28.91 -28.03
N THR A 128 4.47 28.55 -26.88
CA THR A 128 5.62 29.24 -26.29
C THR A 128 6.96 28.77 -26.89
N HIS A 129 6.93 27.71 -27.70
CA HIS A 129 8.09 27.00 -28.26
C HIS A 129 9.11 26.59 -27.19
N GLN A 130 8.63 26.28 -25.99
CA GLN A 130 9.49 25.84 -24.90
C GLN A 130 9.51 24.31 -24.83
N PRO A 131 10.67 23.65 -24.99
CA PRO A 131 10.79 22.22 -24.78
C PRO A 131 10.65 21.89 -23.29
N GLN A 132 10.08 20.72 -22.99
CA GLN A 132 9.95 20.26 -21.60
C GLN A 132 10.33 18.79 -21.49
N ILE A 133 11.45 18.51 -20.81
CA ILE A 133 11.97 17.15 -20.68
C ILE A 133 11.29 16.40 -19.53
N MET A 134 10.83 15.20 -19.82
CA MET A 134 10.42 14.20 -18.84
C MET A 134 11.24 12.93 -19.06
N VAL A 135 11.80 12.36 -17.99
CA VAL A 135 12.64 11.15 -18.07
C VAL A 135 12.12 10.08 -17.11
N SER A 136 11.97 8.85 -17.59
CA SER A 136 11.53 7.71 -16.79
C SER A 136 12.22 6.41 -17.22
N PRO A 137 12.69 5.56 -16.31
CA PRO A 137 12.79 5.79 -14.86
C PRO A 137 14.03 6.64 -14.49
N LEU A 138 14.01 7.29 -13.31
CA LEU A 138 15.16 8.04 -12.77
C LEU A 138 16.14 7.18 -11.96
N SER A 139 15.94 5.87 -11.90
CA SER A 139 16.87 4.92 -11.28
C SER A 139 16.88 3.59 -12.02
N LEU A 140 18.07 2.99 -12.16
CA LEU A 140 18.32 1.74 -12.86
C LEU A 140 19.18 0.81 -12.00
N ILE A 141 18.99 -0.50 -12.10
CA ILE A 141 19.77 -1.48 -11.31
C ILE A 141 20.03 -2.76 -12.12
N PHE A 142 21.29 -3.17 -12.25
CA PHE A 142 21.73 -4.36 -13.01
C PHE A 142 22.25 -5.48 -12.10
N GLN A 143 21.93 -6.75 -12.41
CA GLN A 143 22.40 -7.95 -11.68
C GLN A 143 22.75 -9.12 -12.64
N LYS A 144 23.65 -10.04 -12.24
CA LYS A 144 24.14 -11.19 -13.05
C LYS A 144 24.18 -12.51 -12.26
N SER A 145 23.43 -13.55 -12.69
CA SER A 145 23.36 -14.93 -12.08
C SER A 145 23.61 -16.09 -13.09
N GLY A 146 24.01 -17.30 -12.65
CA GLY A 146 24.34 -18.51 -13.48
C GLY A 146 23.18 -19.51 -13.73
N THR A 147 23.27 -20.41 -14.75
CA THR A 147 22.16 -21.17 -15.45
C THR A 147 21.92 -22.64 -14.96
N LYS A 148 20.72 -23.33 -15.04
CA LYS A 148 19.87 -23.83 -16.19
C LYS A 148 18.55 -24.60 -15.81
N LYS A 149 17.41 -24.40 -16.57
CA LYS A 149 16.23 -25.24 -17.10
C LYS A 149 15.46 -26.36 -16.31
N SER A 150 14.14 -26.66 -16.45
CA SER A 150 12.83 -26.07 -16.94
C SER A 150 11.65 -27.08 -16.68
N LEU A 151 10.36 -26.65 -16.49
CA LEU A 151 9.09 -27.14 -17.17
C LEU A 151 7.74 -26.70 -16.51
N LYS A 152 6.64 -26.60 -17.30
CA LYS A 152 5.33 -25.89 -17.06
C LYS A 152 4.05 -26.77 -16.90
N SER A 153 2.94 -26.20 -16.38
CA SER A 153 1.53 -26.64 -16.65
C SER A 153 0.46 -25.54 -16.34
N LYS A 154 -0.76 -25.62 -16.95
CA LYS A 154 -1.90 -24.65 -16.96
C LYS A 154 -3.26 -25.28 -16.56
N HIS A 155 -4.21 -24.51 -16.01
CA HIS A 155 -5.66 -24.84 -15.98
C HIS A 155 -6.63 -23.62 -15.99
N ASN A 156 -7.88 -23.83 -16.44
CA ASN A 156 -8.98 -22.84 -16.58
C ASN A 156 -10.19 -23.19 -15.66
N PRO A 157 -11.00 -22.22 -15.15
CA PRO A 157 -12.09 -22.51 -14.20
C PRO A 157 -13.54 -22.29 -14.70
N THR A 158 -14.50 -22.74 -13.87
CA THR A 158 -15.98 -22.69 -13.95
C THR A 158 -16.60 -21.70 -12.92
N PRO A 159 -17.89 -21.30 -13.02
CA PRO A 159 -18.51 -20.27 -12.17
C PRO A 159 -18.73 -20.69 -10.69
N ARG A 160 -18.53 -19.75 -9.73
CA ARG A 160 -18.40 -20.00 -8.27
C ARG A 160 -19.51 -19.36 -7.39
N LEU A 161 -19.68 -19.88 -6.16
CA LEU A 161 -20.65 -19.41 -5.14
C LEU A 161 -20.06 -18.32 -4.22
N PRO A 162 -20.88 -17.52 -3.50
CA PRO A 162 -20.41 -16.41 -2.66
C PRO A 162 -19.47 -16.78 -1.49
N TYR A 163 -19.52 -18.02 -1.00
CA TYR A 163 -18.61 -18.54 0.05
C TYR A 163 -17.35 -19.21 -0.53
N ASP A 164 -17.14 -19.15 -1.84
CA ASP A 164 -15.96 -19.70 -2.49
C ASP A 164 -14.79 -18.71 -2.55
N TYR A 165 -14.99 -17.47 -2.10
CA TYR A 165 -14.00 -16.40 -2.07
C TYR A 165 -13.28 -16.37 -0.71
N GLY A 166 -11.99 -16.71 -0.70
CA GLY A 166 -11.18 -16.64 0.50
C GLY A 166 -10.82 -15.19 0.87
N THR A 167 -10.90 -14.87 2.16
CA THR A 167 -10.20 -13.73 2.76
C THR A 167 -9.12 -14.27 3.69
N GLY A 168 -8.00 -13.56 3.85
CA GLY A 168 -6.89 -14.07 4.66
C GLY A 168 -5.76 -13.08 4.84
N LEU A 169 -6.05 -11.78 4.78
CA LEU A 169 -5.10 -10.79 5.25
C LEU A 169 -5.02 -10.87 6.77
N ILE A 170 -3.82 -11.05 7.30
CA ILE A 170 -3.55 -11.03 8.74
C ILE A 170 -2.55 -9.92 9.00
N VAL A 171 -3.03 -8.84 9.63
CA VAL A 171 -2.16 -7.77 10.12
C VAL A 171 -1.40 -8.31 11.35
N PRO A 172 -0.05 -8.26 11.37
CA PRO A 172 0.70 -8.75 12.52
C PRO A 172 0.46 -7.87 13.75
N ASN A 173 0.21 -8.47 14.92
CA ASN A 173 -0.03 -7.73 16.17
C ASN A 173 1.10 -6.74 16.51
N GLU A 174 2.34 -7.07 16.18
CA GLU A 174 3.50 -6.18 16.35
C GLU A 174 3.38 -4.90 15.53
N VAL A 175 2.86 -5.02 14.31
CA VAL A 175 2.57 -3.87 13.44
C VAL A 175 1.48 -3.02 14.07
N GLU A 176 0.40 -3.62 14.57
CA GLU A 176 -0.67 -2.85 15.25
C GLU A 176 -0.14 -2.08 16.47
N LYS A 177 0.63 -2.74 17.35
CA LYS A 177 1.20 -2.14 18.57
C LYS A 177 2.23 -1.05 18.29
N TYR A 178 3.06 -1.21 17.26
CA TYR A 178 4.05 -0.20 16.89
C TYR A 178 3.38 1.15 16.55
N TRP A 179 2.30 1.12 15.77
CA TRP A 179 1.63 2.37 15.33
C TRP A 179 0.66 2.95 16.35
N GLU A 180 0.29 2.21 17.39
CA GLU A 180 -0.32 2.79 18.59
C GLU A 180 0.60 3.76 19.32
N THR A 181 1.92 3.56 19.22
CA THR A 181 2.92 4.31 19.98
C THR A 181 3.77 5.26 19.13
N HIS A 182 3.69 5.16 17.78
CA HIS A 182 4.54 5.91 16.84
C HIS A 182 3.73 6.64 15.74
N THR A 183 2.55 7.18 16.08
CA THR A 183 1.72 7.94 15.14
C THR A 183 2.54 9.08 14.50
N PRO A 184 2.76 9.10 13.18
CA PRO A 184 3.64 10.05 12.53
C PRO A 184 2.95 11.42 12.45
N ASN A 185 3.73 12.49 12.58
CA ASN A 185 3.19 13.85 12.48
C ASN A 185 2.72 14.11 11.04
N ARG A 186 1.41 14.38 10.85
CA ARG A 186 0.73 14.42 9.54
C ARG A 186 1.44 15.38 8.58
N SER A 187 2.17 14.80 7.63
CA SER A 187 2.78 15.53 6.52
C SER A 187 2.96 14.57 5.36
N TYR A 188 1.86 14.03 4.81
CA TYR A 188 1.92 13.74 3.39
C TYR A 188 2.13 15.07 2.68
N ARG A 189 3.03 15.12 1.69
CA ARG A 189 3.17 16.31 0.84
C ARG A 189 1.78 16.58 0.28
N LYS A 190 1.10 17.63 0.76
CA LYS A 190 -0.07 18.20 0.07
C LYS A 190 0.40 18.56 -1.33
N ARG A 191 0.29 17.63 -2.27
CA ARG A 191 0.50 17.88 -3.69
C ARG A 191 -0.66 18.78 -4.07
N ARG A 192 -0.44 20.10 -4.02
CA ARG A 192 -1.41 21.08 -4.52
C ARG A 192 -1.56 20.73 -6.01
N ASN A 193 -2.73 20.24 -6.40
CA ASN A 193 -3.09 19.79 -7.75
C ASN A 193 -2.86 18.29 -8.01
N LEU A 194 -3.72 17.45 -7.43
CA LEU A 194 -3.91 16.07 -7.91
C LEU A 194 -4.80 16.10 -9.18
N PRO A 195 -4.58 15.21 -10.17
CA PRO A 195 -5.49 15.08 -11.30
C PRO A 195 -6.87 14.61 -10.83
N ASN A 196 -7.95 14.92 -11.55
CA ASN A 196 -9.30 14.49 -11.17
C ASN A 196 -9.49 12.96 -11.28
N GLN A 197 -8.66 12.30 -12.08
CA GLN A 197 -8.68 10.86 -12.30
C GLN A 197 -7.26 10.33 -12.40
N LYS A 198 -7.06 9.11 -11.91
CA LYS A 198 -5.83 8.34 -12.08
C LYS A 198 -6.21 6.88 -12.23
N ASP A 199 -5.65 6.20 -13.22
CA ASP A 199 -5.90 4.76 -13.42
C ASP A 199 -4.61 4.05 -13.86
N TRP A 200 -4.09 3.18 -12.99
CA TRP A 200 -2.92 2.33 -13.26
C TRP A 200 -3.31 0.96 -13.84
N SER A 201 -4.60 0.65 -13.99
CA SER A 201 -5.05 -0.66 -14.48
C SER A 201 -4.69 -0.93 -15.94
N VAL A 202 -4.31 0.11 -16.69
CA VAL A 202 -3.71 -0.06 -18.03
C VAL A 202 -2.42 -0.88 -18.00
N TYR A 203 -1.73 -0.95 -16.86
CA TYR A 203 -0.52 -1.75 -16.65
C TYR A 203 -0.79 -3.04 -15.86
N ASP A 204 -2.02 -3.33 -15.47
CA ASP A 204 -2.32 -4.54 -14.74
C ASP A 204 -2.12 -5.77 -15.62
N SER A 205 -1.59 -6.84 -15.00
CA SER A 205 -1.75 -8.19 -15.53
C SER A 205 -3.24 -8.57 -15.58
N PRO A 206 -3.62 -9.66 -16.28
CA PRO A 206 -4.97 -10.19 -16.20
C PRO A 206 -5.42 -10.43 -14.75
N VAL A 207 -6.73 -10.36 -14.50
CA VAL A 207 -7.30 -10.74 -13.20
C VAL A 207 -7.10 -12.23 -12.97
N LYS A 208 -6.71 -12.58 -11.74
CA LYS A 208 -6.51 -13.95 -11.28
C LYS A 208 -7.53 -14.34 -10.21
N ASP A 209 -7.52 -15.60 -9.80
CA ASP A 209 -8.52 -16.18 -8.90
C ASP A 209 -7.86 -17.01 -7.78
N GLN A 210 -7.91 -16.49 -6.55
CA GLN A 210 -7.39 -17.15 -5.35
C GLN A 210 -8.25 -18.33 -4.89
N GLY A 211 -9.50 -18.43 -5.35
CA GLY A 211 -10.46 -19.40 -4.87
C GLY A 211 -10.68 -19.35 -3.35
N ARG A 212 -10.73 -20.54 -2.72
CA ARG A 212 -11.07 -20.68 -1.29
C ARG A 212 -9.89 -20.47 -0.34
N CYS A 213 -8.68 -20.37 -0.89
CA CYS A 213 -7.48 -20.08 -0.13
C CYS A 213 -7.47 -18.59 0.25
N GLY A 214 -7.26 -18.26 1.53
CA GLY A 214 -7.09 -16.90 2.05
C GLY A 214 -5.76 -16.26 1.66
N SER A 215 -5.36 -16.37 0.39
CA SER A 215 -4.09 -15.87 -0.13
C SER A 215 -4.18 -14.48 -0.75
N CYS A 216 -5.22 -13.69 -0.48
CA CYS A 216 -5.37 -12.33 -1.01
C CYS A 216 -4.13 -11.45 -0.79
N TRP A 217 -3.40 -11.68 0.30
CA TRP A 217 -2.12 -11.04 0.63
C TRP A 217 -1.02 -11.34 -0.41
N ALA A 218 -0.95 -12.57 -0.92
CA ALA A 218 0.00 -12.96 -1.96
C ALA A 218 -0.39 -12.38 -3.32
N PHE A 219 -1.68 -12.50 -3.69
CA PHE A 219 -2.20 -11.99 -4.96
C PHE A 219 -2.03 -10.48 -5.09
N THR A 220 -2.34 -9.72 -4.03
CA THR A 220 -2.16 -8.27 -4.02
C THR A 220 -0.67 -7.89 -4.14
N GLY A 221 0.22 -8.59 -3.43
CA GLY A 221 1.67 -8.39 -3.57
C GLY A 221 2.18 -8.68 -4.98
N VAL A 222 1.74 -9.77 -5.60
CA VAL A 222 2.08 -10.13 -6.98
C VAL A 222 1.54 -9.09 -7.96
N ALA A 223 0.27 -8.72 -7.86
CA ALA A 223 -0.36 -7.77 -8.76
C ALA A 223 0.37 -6.41 -8.75
N LEU A 224 0.84 -5.96 -7.58
CA LEU A 224 1.67 -4.76 -7.47
C LEU A 224 2.99 -4.89 -8.25
N LEU A 225 3.70 -6.01 -8.08
CA LEU A 225 4.98 -6.27 -8.74
C LEU A 225 4.82 -6.38 -10.26
N GLU A 226 3.77 -7.07 -10.72
CA GLU A 226 3.43 -7.19 -12.14
C GLU A 226 3.09 -5.84 -12.77
N ASN A 227 2.28 -5.04 -12.08
CA ASN A 227 1.92 -3.71 -12.57
C ASN A 227 3.16 -2.82 -12.73
N PHE A 228 4.04 -2.77 -11.72
CA PHE A 228 5.30 -2.03 -11.82
C PHE A 228 6.24 -2.58 -12.88
N ALA A 229 6.29 -3.90 -13.08
CA ALA A 229 7.10 -4.50 -14.13
C ALA A 229 6.58 -4.15 -15.53
N ASN A 230 5.26 -4.08 -15.73
CA ASN A 230 4.64 -3.64 -16.97
C ASN A 230 4.86 -2.15 -17.23
N GLN A 231 4.75 -1.29 -16.20
CA GLN A 231 5.13 0.13 -16.30
C GLN A 231 6.58 0.31 -16.74
N ALA A 232 7.47 -0.55 -16.24
CA ALA A 232 8.89 -0.55 -16.58
C ALA A 232 9.22 -1.30 -17.88
N GLY A 233 8.23 -1.88 -18.56
CA GLY A 233 8.43 -2.63 -19.81
C GLY A 233 9.35 -3.85 -19.67
N LEU A 234 9.41 -4.47 -18.49
CA LEU A 234 10.41 -5.53 -18.22
C LEU A 234 10.17 -6.81 -19.04
N ILE A 235 8.90 -7.17 -19.25
CA ILE A 235 8.48 -8.38 -19.98
C ILE A 235 7.16 -8.09 -20.68
N GLU A 236 7.05 -8.47 -21.95
CA GLU A 236 5.77 -8.51 -22.67
C GLU A 236 4.91 -9.63 -22.04
N SER A 237 3.88 -9.25 -21.26
CA SER A 237 2.97 -10.16 -20.55
C SER A 237 3.58 -10.86 -19.31
N ILE A 238 3.90 -10.08 -18.27
CA ILE A 238 4.35 -10.64 -16.99
C ILE A 238 3.25 -11.38 -16.22
N ASP A 239 3.61 -12.53 -15.67
CA ASP A 239 2.75 -13.43 -14.86
C ASP A 239 3.60 -14.15 -13.79
N LEU A 240 3.54 -13.69 -12.54
CA LEU A 240 4.32 -14.15 -11.40
C LEU A 240 3.54 -15.14 -10.53
N SER A 241 4.27 -15.99 -9.82
CA SER A 241 3.70 -17.09 -9.03
C SER A 241 3.22 -16.66 -7.64
N GLU A 242 1.91 -16.61 -7.42
CA GLU A 242 1.35 -16.49 -6.07
C GLU A 242 1.68 -17.71 -5.21
N GLN A 243 1.73 -18.92 -5.81
CA GLN A 243 2.02 -20.16 -5.07
C GLN A 243 3.39 -20.14 -4.40
N SER A 244 4.37 -19.46 -5.01
CA SER A 244 5.69 -19.27 -4.42
C SER A 244 5.60 -18.51 -3.10
N LEU A 245 4.77 -17.46 -3.03
CA LEU A 245 4.55 -16.73 -1.80
C LEU A 245 3.77 -17.57 -0.80
N VAL A 246 2.64 -18.16 -1.23
CA VAL A 246 1.79 -18.99 -0.37
C VAL A 246 2.56 -20.15 0.25
N SER A 247 3.46 -20.80 -0.50
CA SER A 247 4.20 -21.98 -0.03
C SER A 247 5.48 -21.62 0.70
N CYS A 248 6.20 -20.57 0.28
CA CYS A 248 7.53 -20.25 0.81
C CYS A 248 7.48 -19.25 1.98
N VAL A 249 6.67 -18.21 1.90
CA VAL A 249 6.51 -17.25 3.02
C VAL A 249 5.84 -17.95 4.21
N TYR A 250 4.88 -18.85 3.95
CA TYR A 250 4.30 -19.74 4.95
C TYR A 250 5.38 -20.46 5.78
N GLN A 251 6.36 -21.06 5.11
CA GLN A 251 7.43 -21.84 5.74
C GLN A 251 8.50 -20.97 6.41
N GLU A 252 8.89 -19.86 5.78
CA GLU A 252 9.96 -18.98 6.28
C GLU A 252 9.51 -18.04 7.40
N ALA A 253 8.30 -17.49 7.30
CA ALA A 253 7.77 -16.51 8.25
C ALA A 253 6.83 -17.13 9.31
N LYS A 254 6.68 -18.47 9.33
CA LYS A 254 5.73 -19.20 10.19
C LYS A 254 4.31 -18.63 10.14
N ARG A 255 3.89 -18.21 8.94
CA ARG A 255 2.54 -17.69 8.69
C ARG A 255 1.59 -18.83 8.39
N TYR A 256 0.40 -18.46 7.94
CA TYR A 256 -0.71 -19.38 7.75
C TYR A 256 -1.01 -19.67 6.27
N GLY A 257 -0.23 -19.18 5.30
CA GLY A 257 -0.43 -19.53 3.87
C GLY A 257 -1.85 -19.21 3.39
N CYS A 258 -2.66 -20.25 3.15
CA CYS A 258 -4.08 -20.17 2.82
C CYS A 258 -4.99 -19.82 4.00
N GLU A 259 -4.57 -20.05 5.24
CA GLU A 259 -5.25 -19.57 6.43
C GLU A 259 -4.86 -18.12 6.75
N GLY A 260 -3.91 -17.54 6.00
CA GLY A 260 -3.70 -16.09 5.87
C GLY A 260 -2.24 -15.64 5.95
N GLY A 261 -2.00 -14.36 5.64
CA GLY A 261 -0.66 -13.78 5.58
C GLY A 261 -0.63 -12.27 5.40
N TRP A 262 0.57 -11.73 5.20
CA TRP A 262 0.84 -10.30 5.18
C TRP A 262 1.65 -9.91 3.94
N TYR A 263 1.17 -8.95 3.14
CA TYR A 263 1.81 -8.62 1.86
C TYR A 263 3.20 -7.97 2.01
N PHE A 264 3.54 -7.39 3.18
CA PHE A 264 4.92 -6.98 3.43
C PHE A 264 5.88 -8.14 3.67
N ASP A 265 5.37 -9.28 4.17
CA ASP A 265 6.18 -10.50 4.26
C ASP A 265 6.45 -11.04 2.85
N ALA A 266 5.47 -10.94 1.93
CA ALA A 266 5.69 -11.22 0.52
C ALA A 266 6.76 -10.32 -0.10
N PHE A 267 6.73 -9.02 0.13
CA PHE A 267 7.78 -8.12 -0.38
C PHE A 267 9.15 -8.39 0.21
N ASN A 268 9.22 -8.70 1.50
CA ASN A 268 10.46 -9.10 2.16
C ASN A 268 11.02 -10.39 1.55
N TYR A 269 10.15 -11.35 1.24
CA TYR A 269 10.54 -12.58 0.53
C TYR A 269 11.05 -12.28 -0.88
N VAL A 270 10.29 -11.53 -1.69
CA VAL A 270 10.67 -11.20 -3.08
C VAL A 270 12.01 -10.44 -3.12
N LYS A 271 12.26 -9.58 -2.13
CA LYS A 271 13.53 -8.87 -1.99
C LYS A 271 14.73 -9.81 -1.72
N LYS A 272 14.51 -10.91 -0.99
CA LYS A 272 15.57 -11.86 -0.61
C LYS A 272 15.74 -13.01 -1.61
N GLN A 273 14.64 -13.63 -2.01
CA GLN A 273 14.61 -14.91 -2.72
C GLN A 273 14.10 -14.81 -4.16
N LYS A 274 13.69 -13.59 -4.59
CA LYS A 274 13.03 -13.33 -5.87
C LYS A 274 11.70 -14.08 -6.00
N ILE A 275 10.90 -13.70 -6.99
CA ILE A 275 9.62 -14.37 -7.30
C ILE A 275 9.65 -14.92 -8.72
N PRO A 276 9.39 -16.23 -8.91
CA PRO A 276 9.37 -16.85 -10.22
C PRO A 276 8.09 -16.53 -11.00
N SER A 277 8.08 -16.89 -12.29
CA SER A 277 6.86 -16.86 -13.10
C SER A 277 5.81 -17.87 -12.62
N GLU A 278 4.53 -17.59 -12.86
CA GLU A 278 3.41 -18.47 -12.53
C GLU A 278 3.60 -19.87 -13.14
N SER A 279 4.09 -19.94 -14.37
CA SER A 279 4.35 -21.23 -15.02
C SER A 279 5.42 -22.09 -14.34
N CYS A 280 6.27 -21.50 -13.48
CA CYS A 280 7.27 -22.21 -12.69
C CYS A 280 6.69 -22.81 -11.41
N PHE A 281 5.74 -22.12 -10.79
CA PHE A 281 5.07 -22.66 -9.62
C PHE A 281 3.59 -22.29 -9.69
N PRO A 282 2.79 -23.08 -10.44
CA PRO A 282 1.39 -22.77 -10.68
C PRO A 282 0.59 -22.71 -9.40
N TYR A 283 -0.40 -21.83 -9.37
CA TYR A 283 -1.30 -21.67 -8.25
C TYR A 283 -2.22 -22.88 -8.05
N GLU A 284 -2.21 -23.43 -6.82
CA GLU A 284 -2.96 -24.63 -6.45
C GLU A 284 -4.14 -24.35 -5.52
N SER A 285 -4.32 -23.11 -5.05
CA SER A 285 -5.36 -22.73 -4.06
C SER A 285 -5.28 -23.55 -2.76
N GLN A 286 -4.07 -23.94 -2.37
CA GLN A 286 -3.78 -24.69 -1.14
C GLN A 286 -2.34 -24.44 -0.68
N ASN A 287 -2.06 -24.77 0.58
CA ASN A 287 -0.69 -24.75 1.08
C ASN A 287 0.15 -25.83 0.37
N GLY A 288 1.27 -25.41 -0.21
CA GLY A 288 2.23 -26.29 -0.87
C GLY A 288 3.55 -26.37 -0.10
N GLN A 289 4.43 -27.26 -0.56
CA GLN A 289 5.81 -27.28 -0.10
C GLN A 289 6.65 -26.31 -0.94
N CYS A 290 7.41 -25.39 -0.32
CA CYS A 290 8.19 -24.40 -1.06
C CYS A 290 9.17 -25.03 -2.07
N ASN A 291 9.74 -26.18 -1.72
CA ASN A 291 10.64 -26.95 -2.59
C ASN A 291 9.97 -27.59 -3.81
N SER A 292 8.63 -27.53 -3.92
CA SER A 292 7.88 -27.97 -5.10
C SER A 292 7.88 -26.93 -6.22
N ARG A 293 8.40 -25.72 -5.95
CA ARG A 293 8.65 -24.71 -6.98
C ARG A 293 9.57 -25.29 -8.05
N CYS A 294 9.36 -24.92 -9.32
CA CYS A 294 10.36 -25.29 -10.32
C CYS A 294 11.71 -24.69 -9.94
N GLU A 295 12.77 -25.45 -10.18
CA GLU A 295 14.13 -25.02 -9.84
C GLU A 295 14.59 -23.85 -10.74
N THR A 296 13.97 -23.69 -11.91
CA THR A 296 14.47 -22.84 -13.00
C THR A 296 13.34 -22.06 -13.68
N PRO A 297 12.93 -20.95 -13.08
CA PRO A 297 11.92 -20.09 -13.66
C PRO A 297 12.35 -19.47 -15.00
N ASP A 298 11.38 -19.26 -15.90
CA ASP A 298 11.59 -18.59 -17.19
C ASP A 298 12.11 -17.15 -16.99
N TYR A 299 11.69 -16.51 -15.91
CA TYR A 299 12.20 -15.25 -15.39
C TYR A 299 11.88 -15.17 -13.90
N GLU A 300 12.67 -14.39 -13.19
CA GLU A 300 12.38 -14.00 -11.82
C GLU A 300 12.34 -12.49 -11.73
N ILE A 301 11.44 -12.01 -10.90
CA ILE A 301 11.40 -10.63 -10.49
C ILE A 301 11.95 -10.50 -9.08
N MET A 302 12.67 -9.43 -8.85
CA MET A 302 13.08 -9.05 -7.51
C MET A 302 12.66 -7.63 -7.21
N LEU A 303 12.71 -7.31 -5.93
CA LEU A 303 12.33 -6.01 -5.41
C LEU A 303 13.50 -5.40 -4.63
N ASN A 304 13.84 -4.15 -4.94
CA ASN A 304 14.89 -3.43 -4.20
C ASN A 304 14.41 -2.97 -2.81
N ASN A 305 13.25 -2.31 -2.76
CA ASN A 305 12.70 -1.81 -1.51
C ASN A 305 11.19 -1.76 -1.54
N PHE A 306 10.58 -1.89 -0.37
CA PHE A 306 9.17 -1.61 -0.15
C PHE A 306 9.05 -0.67 1.03
N THR A 307 8.02 0.15 1.01
CA THR A 307 7.75 1.06 2.11
C THR A 307 6.28 1.10 2.42
N PRO A 308 5.92 1.38 3.69
CA PRO A 308 4.70 2.14 3.97
C PRO A 308 4.52 3.24 2.96
N ALA A 309 3.34 3.31 2.34
CA ALA A 309 2.95 4.58 1.77
C ALA A 309 2.91 5.58 2.93
N GLN A 310 3.67 6.67 2.81
CA GLN A 310 3.98 7.55 3.94
C GLN A 310 2.68 8.05 4.59
N GLY A 311 2.47 7.69 5.87
CA GLY A 311 1.28 8.11 6.62
C GLY A 311 0.05 7.23 6.47
N LEU A 312 0.10 6.12 5.72
CA LEU A 312 -1.08 5.27 5.43
C LEU A 312 -1.05 3.90 6.13
N TRP A 313 -0.30 3.77 7.22
CA TRP A 313 -0.01 2.46 7.84
C TRP A 313 -1.02 1.98 8.90
N ARG A 314 -2.14 2.71 9.09
CA ARG A 314 -3.27 2.25 9.92
C ARG A 314 -4.57 2.88 9.39
N TYR A 315 -5.49 3.28 10.26
CA TYR A 315 -6.78 3.90 9.92
C TYR A 315 -6.72 5.43 9.83
N ASP A 316 -5.60 6.05 10.20
CA ASP A 316 -5.49 7.51 10.32
C ASP A 316 -5.02 8.17 9.01
N PHE A 317 -5.86 8.09 7.98
CA PHE A 317 -5.63 8.69 6.66
C PHE A 317 -6.92 9.25 6.06
N ASN A 318 -6.81 10.11 5.06
CA ASN A 318 -7.96 10.60 4.31
C ASN A 318 -7.86 10.29 2.81
N ILE A 319 -8.92 10.59 2.08
CA ILE A 319 -9.04 10.40 0.62
C ILE A 319 -7.85 11.03 -0.13
N ASP A 320 -7.42 12.24 0.23
CA ASP A 320 -6.31 12.93 -0.45
C ASP A 320 -4.96 12.25 -0.19
N ASP A 321 -4.78 11.59 0.96
CA ASP A 321 -3.56 10.84 1.25
C ASP A 321 -3.45 9.61 0.34
N LEU A 322 -4.55 8.86 0.14
CA LEU A 322 -4.60 7.73 -0.81
C LEU A 322 -4.38 8.19 -2.25
N LYS A 323 -5.09 9.24 -2.70
CA LYS A 323 -4.92 9.82 -4.04
C LYS A 323 -3.50 10.34 -4.27
N GLY A 324 -2.94 10.93 -3.22
CA GLY A 324 -1.58 11.42 -3.18
C GLY A 324 -0.56 10.30 -3.35
N ALA A 325 -0.75 9.18 -2.66
CA ALA A 325 0.10 7.99 -2.78
C ALA A 325 -0.05 7.31 -4.15
N LEU A 326 -1.25 7.31 -4.73
CA LEU A 326 -1.51 6.82 -6.09
C LEU A 326 -0.80 7.62 -7.18
N GLN A 327 -0.19 8.77 -6.88
CA GLN A 327 0.64 9.47 -7.86
C GLN A 327 1.97 8.76 -8.14
N ASP A 328 2.42 7.89 -7.22
CA ASP A 328 3.69 7.18 -7.32
C ASP A 328 3.54 5.73 -7.83
N GLY A 329 2.30 5.25 -7.98
CA GLY A 329 1.98 3.91 -8.47
C GLY A 329 0.74 3.32 -7.80
N PRO A 330 0.31 2.11 -8.18
CA PRO A 330 -0.71 1.38 -7.44
C PRO A 330 -0.26 1.04 -6.01
N LEU A 331 -1.21 0.71 -5.15
CA LEU A 331 -0.99 0.44 -3.72
C LEU A 331 -1.61 -0.89 -3.32
N CYS A 332 -0.85 -1.72 -2.60
CA CYS A 332 -1.44 -2.81 -1.84
C CYS A 332 -2.19 -2.22 -0.66
N ILE A 333 -3.47 -2.53 -0.51
CA ILE A 333 -4.27 -2.01 0.60
C ILE A 333 -4.99 -3.13 1.33
N ALA A 334 -5.33 -2.86 2.56
CA ALA A 334 -6.21 -3.67 3.36
C ALA A 334 -7.64 -3.10 3.35
N MET A 335 -8.62 -3.97 3.53
CA MET A 335 -10.01 -3.59 3.75
C MET A 335 -10.75 -4.66 4.56
N ALA A 336 -11.86 -4.26 5.15
CA ALA A 336 -12.85 -5.18 5.65
C ALA A 336 -13.83 -5.58 4.53
N VAL A 337 -14.34 -6.80 4.58
CA VAL A 337 -15.28 -7.33 3.57
C VAL A 337 -16.67 -7.45 4.17
N PRO A 338 -17.61 -6.56 3.82
CA PRO A 338 -18.99 -6.69 4.24
C PRO A 338 -19.71 -7.77 3.42
N ASN A 339 -20.81 -8.34 3.95
CA ASN A 339 -21.47 -9.50 3.35
C ASN A 339 -22.06 -9.24 1.95
N ASP A 340 -22.49 -8.01 1.67
CA ASP A 340 -22.99 -7.57 0.37
C ASP A 340 -21.87 -7.45 -0.68
N PHE A 341 -20.63 -7.22 -0.26
CA PHE A 341 -19.48 -7.14 -1.17
C PHE A 341 -19.23 -8.45 -1.92
N TYR A 342 -19.47 -9.62 -1.30
CA TYR A 342 -19.36 -10.91 -2.00
C TYR A 342 -20.27 -11.04 -3.22
N ARG A 343 -21.34 -10.22 -3.30
CA ARG A 343 -22.32 -10.22 -4.39
C ARG A 343 -22.19 -9.01 -5.31
N TYR A 344 -21.17 -8.17 -5.11
CA TYR A 344 -20.93 -7.04 -5.97
C TYR A 344 -20.72 -7.49 -7.41
N SER A 345 -21.44 -6.85 -8.34
CA SER A 345 -21.44 -7.18 -9.76
C SER A 345 -21.28 -5.95 -10.67
N GLY A 346 -20.99 -4.78 -10.08
CA GLY A 346 -20.76 -3.53 -10.81
C GLY A 346 -21.40 -2.30 -10.20
N GLY A 347 -20.97 -1.13 -10.68
CA GLY A 347 -21.34 0.18 -10.14
C GLY A 347 -20.37 0.67 -9.07
N ILE A 348 -20.72 1.76 -8.39
CA ILE A 348 -19.95 2.23 -7.24
C ILE A 348 -20.54 1.53 -6.02
N PHE A 349 -19.73 0.68 -5.38
CA PHE A 349 -20.09 0.05 -4.12
C PHE A 349 -20.30 1.13 -3.06
N ASP A 350 -21.43 1.05 -2.38
CA ASP A 350 -21.87 1.95 -1.32
C ASP A 350 -22.35 1.08 -0.14
N TYR A 351 -21.58 1.08 0.94
CA TYR A 351 -21.75 0.19 2.07
C TYR A 351 -23.04 0.52 2.86
N GLN A 352 -23.91 -0.47 3.03
CA GLN A 352 -25.25 -0.27 3.62
C GLN A 352 -25.32 -0.54 5.13
N GLY A 353 -24.19 -0.52 5.87
CA GLY A 353 -24.19 -0.70 7.33
C GLY A 353 -24.30 -2.16 7.82
N LEU A 354 -23.92 -3.14 6.99
CA LEU A 354 -23.95 -4.58 7.32
C LEU A 354 -22.72 -5.04 8.10
N SER A 355 -22.88 -5.99 9.03
CA SER A 355 -21.81 -6.47 9.92
C SER A 355 -20.43 -6.63 9.26
N ILE A 356 -19.45 -5.90 9.78
CA ILE A 356 -18.05 -5.94 9.35
C ILE A 356 -17.27 -6.90 10.26
N ILE A 357 -16.44 -7.77 9.68
CA ILE A 357 -15.53 -8.66 10.42
C ILE A 357 -14.09 -8.21 10.17
N GLY A 358 -13.64 -7.20 10.91
CA GLY A 358 -12.25 -6.73 10.92
C GLY A 358 -11.63 -6.44 9.55
N VAL A 359 -10.36 -6.02 9.55
CA VAL A 359 -9.58 -5.94 8.31
C VAL A 359 -9.07 -7.34 7.98
N SER A 360 -9.54 -7.91 6.87
CA SER A 360 -9.31 -9.33 6.55
C SER A 360 -9.02 -9.61 5.07
N HIS A 361 -9.10 -8.60 4.19
CA HIS A 361 -8.85 -8.77 2.76
C HIS A 361 -7.84 -7.78 2.22
N ALA A 362 -7.06 -8.21 1.24
CA ALA A 362 -6.07 -7.38 0.56
C ALA A 362 -6.40 -7.29 -0.93
N VAL A 363 -6.37 -6.07 -1.45
CA VAL A 363 -6.62 -5.76 -2.88
C VAL A 363 -5.58 -4.76 -3.38
N LEU A 364 -5.45 -4.66 -4.70
CA LEU A 364 -4.59 -3.66 -5.33
C LEU A 364 -5.42 -2.41 -5.68
N LEU A 365 -5.18 -1.30 -4.98
CA LEU A 365 -5.76 0.00 -5.31
C LEU A 365 -5.01 0.56 -6.53
N VAL A 366 -5.73 0.79 -7.62
CA VAL A 366 -5.15 1.14 -8.93
C VAL A 366 -5.56 2.52 -9.42
N GLY A 367 -6.60 3.12 -8.84
CA GLY A 367 -7.06 4.41 -9.33
C GLY A 367 -8.16 5.06 -8.52
N TYR A 368 -8.57 6.24 -8.98
CA TYR A 368 -9.68 7.01 -8.44
C TYR A 368 -10.31 7.90 -9.51
N ASP A 369 -11.55 8.32 -9.25
CA ASP A 369 -12.30 9.26 -10.09
C ASP A 369 -13.10 10.25 -9.23
N ASP A 370 -12.72 11.52 -9.28
CA ASP A 370 -13.38 12.61 -8.56
C ASP A 370 -14.71 13.03 -9.17
N THR A 371 -14.97 12.71 -10.44
CA THR A 371 -16.29 12.94 -11.03
C THR A 371 -17.29 11.95 -10.44
N LEU A 372 -16.84 10.71 -10.22
CA LEU A 372 -17.64 9.62 -9.67
C LEU A 372 -17.54 9.49 -8.15
N GLN A 373 -16.63 10.22 -7.51
CA GLN A 373 -16.34 10.14 -6.07
C GLN A 373 -16.02 8.72 -5.61
N CYS A 374 -15.19 8.00 -6.37
CA CYS A 374 -14.87 6.60 -6.10
C CYS A 374 -13.40 6.23 -6.29
N PHE A 375 -12.93 5.24 -5.53
CA PHE A 375 -11.69 4.52 -5.79
C PHE A 375 -11.94 3.31 -6.69
N LYS A 376 -10.94 2.87 -7.45
CA LYS A 376 -10.95 1.66 -8.27
C LYS A 376 -9.86 0.70 -7.79
N ALA A 377 -10.22 -0.55 -7.55
CA ALA A 377 -9.29 -1.59 -7.10
C ALA A 377 -9.45 -2.89 -7.91
N LYS A 378 -8.33 -3.59 -8.09
CA LYS A 378 -8.25 -4.93 -8.67
C LYS A 378 -8.41 -5.97 -7.56
N ASN A 379 -9.36 -6.88 -7.72
CA ASN A 379 -9.58 -8.00 -6.81
C ASN A 379 -8.90 -9.28 -7.34
N SER A 380 -8.96 -10.36 -6.57
CA SER A 380 -8.38 -11.67 -6.92
C SER A 380 -9.39 -12.81 -6.86
N TRP A 381 -10.64 -12.51 -7.21
CA TRP A 381 -11.78 -13.44 -7.15
C TRP A 381 -12.26 -13.89 -8.55
N GLY A 382 -11.38 -13.78 -9.55
CA GLY A 382 -11.70 -14.10 -10.94
C GLY A 382 -12.49 -13.00 -11.65
N THR A 383 -12.57 -13.13 -12.98
CA THR A 383 -13.22 -12.14 -13.86
C THR A 383 -14.74 -12.15 -13.76
N ASP A 384 -15.34 -13.25 -13.29
CA ASP A 384 -16.79 -13.37 -13.16
C ASP A 384 -17.35 -12.55 -11.98
N TRP A 385 -16.48 -12.08 -11.09
CA TRP A 385 -16.85 -11.26 -9.94
C TRP A 385 -16.66 -9.77 -10.24
N GLY A 386 -17.59 -8.93 -9.80
CA GLY A 386 -17.51 -7.48 -9.96
C GLY A 386 -17.52 -7.00 -11.42
N GLU A 387 -16.65 -6.04 -11.72
CA GLU A 387 -16.47 -5.42 -13.03
C GLU A 387 -15.25 -6.06 -13.72
N ASP A 388 -15.44 -7.25 -14.31
CA ASP A 388 -14.35 -8.06 -14.88
C ASP A 388 -13.20 -8.32 -13.87
N GLY A 389 -13.55 -8.51 -12.58
CA GLY A 389 -12.60 -8.72 -11.49
C GLY A 389 -12.15 -7.44 -10.76
N TYR A 390 -12.60 -6.28 -11.21
CA TYR A 390 -12.40 -5.00 -10.53
C TYR A 390 -13.64 -4.60 -9.73
N PHE A 391 -13.48 -3.60 -8.89
CA PHE A 391 -14.60 -2.91 -8.28
C PHE A 391 -14.29 -1.43 -8.08
N ARG A 392 -15.36 -0.65 -7.99
CA ARG A 392 -15.31 0.74 -7.58
C ARG A 392 -16.01 0.92 -6.25
N ILE A 393 -15.44 1.71 -5.35
CA ILE A 393 -15.98 1.97 -4.03
C ILE A 393 -16.08 3.47 -3.77
N ALA A 394 -17.17 3.90 -3.15
CA ALA A 394 -17.42 5.30 -2.87
C ALA A 394 -16.42 5.85 -1.84
N TYR A 395 -16.04 7.12 -1.96
CA TYR A 395 -15.09 7.76 -1.06
C TYR A 395 -15.54 7.78 0.41
N ASN A 396 -16.85 7.88 0.66
CA ASN A 396 -17.44 7.84 2.01
C ASN A 396 -17.21 6.51 2.73
N ASP A 397 -17.08 5.40 2.00
CA ASP A 397 -16.91 4.07 2.61
C ASP A 397 -15.47 3.77 3.04
N THR A 398 -14.54 4.67 2.72
CA THR A 398 -13.12 4.53 3.06
C THR A 398 -12.94 4.31 4.57
N GLU A 399 -13.65 5.08 5.39
CA GLU A 399 -13.64 4.97 6.85
C GLU A 399 -14.47 3.78 7.33
N ASP A 400 -15.65 3.56 6.74
CA ASP A 400 -16.61 2.55 7.22
C ASP A 400 -16.05 1.13 7.15
N ILE A 401 -15.37 0.78 6.05
CA ILE A 401 -14.80 -0.57 5.86
C ILE A 401 -13.27 -0.57 5.91
N ASN A 402 -12.64 0.48 6.44
CA ASN A 402 -11.19 0.65 6.51
C ASN A 402 -10.49 0.45 5.17
N PHE A 403 -11.13 0.85 4.06
CA PHE A 403 -10.59 0.67 2.72
C PHE A 403 -9.38 1.59 2.53
N GLY A 404 -8.22 1.01 2.20
CA GLY A 404 -6.97 1.77 2.10
C GLY A 404 -6.07 1.66 3.32
N ALA A 405 -6.50 0.94 4.36
CA ALA A 405 -5.69 0.73 5.55
C ALA A 405 -4.39 -0.03 5.20
N TYR A 406 -3.34 0.27 5.95
CA TYR A 406 -2.02 -0.35 5.81
C TYR A 406 -1.44 -0.28 4.39
N ALA A 407 -1.69 0.82 3.67
CA ALA A 407 -1.28 0.95 2.28
C ALA A 407 0.24 0.79 2.10
N GLY A 408 0.62 -0.08 1.17
CA GLY A 408 1.99 -0.42 0.84
C GLY A 408 2.32 -0.20 -0.61
N THR A 409 3.57 0.19 -0.86
CA THR A 409 4.11 0.26 -2.22
C THR A 409 5.52 -0.31 -2.29
N ALA A 410 6.01 -0.47 -3.51
CA ALA A 410 7.24 -1.17 -3.85
C ALA A 410 8.04 -0.33 -4.86
N THR A 411 9.37 -0.41 -4.81
CA THR A 411 10.28 0.33 -5.70
C THR A 411 11.44 -0.55 -6.15
N GLY A 412 11.90 -0.31 -7.38
CA GLY A 412 13.00 -1.07 -7.97
C GLY A 412 12.62 -2.51 -8.25
N VAL A 413 11.47 -2.71 -8.91
CA VAL A 413 11.10 -3.99 -9.52
C VAL A 413 12.04 -4.24 -10.70
N MET A 414 12.66 -5.41 -10.74
CA MET A 414 13.68 -5.75 -11.73
C MET A 414 13.52 -7.18 -12.23
N LYS A 415 13.84 -7.39 -13.51
CA LYS A 415 13.99 -8.70 -14.13
C LYS A 415 15.46 -9.10 -14.17
N ASP A 416 15.75 -10.36 -13.89
CA ASP A 416 17.12 -10.89 -14.02
C ASP A 416 17.57 -10.92 -15.51
N ASN A 417 18.75 -10.35 -15.78
CA ASN A 417 19.52 -10.27 -17.03
C ASN A 417 19.02 -9.42 -18.24
N GLN A 418 19.89 -8.45 -18.62
CA GLN A 418 20.03 -7.64 -19.85
C GLN A 418 19.23 -6.33 -19.98
N GLY A 419 19.95 -5.19 -19.92
CA GLY A 419 19.54 -3.88 -20.44
C GLY A 419 18.34 -3.25 -19.71
N GLN A 420 18.40 -1.96 -19.43
CA GLN A 420 17.24 -1.21 -18.97
C GLN A 420 17.05 0.00 -19.86
N ASN A 421 15.81 0.25 -20.26
CA ASN A 421 15.49 1.35 -21.13
C ASN A 421 15.05 2.57 -20.31
N VAL A 422 15.50 3.74 -20.75
CA VAL A 422 15.10 5.04 -20.22
C VAL A 422 14.35 5.76 -21.33
N ILE A 423 13.12 6.16 -21.06
CA ILE A 423 12.29 6.95 -21.95
C ILE A 423 12.52 8.43 -21.63
N ILE A 424 12.84 9.21 -22.66
CA ILE A 424 12.80 10.67 -22.64
C ILE A 424 11.58 11.12 -23.44
N SER A 425 10.66 11.84 -22.83
CA SER A 425 9.49 12.43 -23.48
C SER A 425 9.62 13.94 -23.56
N ASN A 426 9.23 14.52 -24.69
CA ASN A 426 9.03 15.96 -24.81
C ASN A 426 7.57 16.30 -24.56
N THR A 427 7.32 16.96 -23.43
CA THR A 427 5.97 17.40 -23.02
C THR A 427 5.73 18.89 -23.25
N GLY A 428 6.69 19.56 -23.90
CA GLY A 428 6.62 20.98 -24.22
C GLY A 428 6.23 21.22 -25.68
N THR A 429 6.16 22.50 -26.05
CA THR A 429 5.74 22.95 -27.38
C THR A 429 6.90 23.30 -28.31
N GLY A 430 8.14 23.28 -27.80
CA GLY A 430 9.36 23.42 -28.59
C GLY A 430 10.12 22.11 -28.77
N ASN A 431 11.00 22.03 -29.77
CA ASN A 431 11.80 20.83 -30.03
C ASN A 431 12.83 20.61 -28.91
N LEU A 432 12.74 19.44 -28.28
CA LEU A 432 13.64 19.06 -27.20
C LEU A 432 14.93 18.50 -27.78
N GLU A 433 16.03 19.23 -27.58
CA GLU A 433 17.36 18.82 -27.99
C GLU A 433 18.10 18.22 -26.81
N ILE A 434 18.56 16.98 -26.98
CA ILE A 434 19.48 16.35 -26.03
C ILE A 434 20.89 16.79 -26.39
N GLN A 435 21.43 17.71 -25.60
CA GLN A 435 22.74 18.30 -25.84
C GLN A 435 23.87 17.31 -25.57
N ARG A 436 23.72 16.49 -24.52
CA ARG A 436 24.72 15.49 -24.14
C ARG A 436 24.14 14.46 -23.17
N ILE A 437 24.56 13.21 -23.33
CA ILE A 437 24.40 12.16 -22.32
C ILE A 437 25.79 11.68 -21.90
N PHE A 438 26.02 11.52 -20.61
CA PHE A 438 27.28 10.97 -20.09
C PHE A 438 27.08 10.28 -18.75
N SER A 439 27.94 9.29 -18.47
CA SER A 439 28.02 8.67 -17.15
C SER A 439 29.27 9.12 -16.42
N ASP A 440 29.21 9.18 -15.09
CA ASP A 440 30.37 9.34 -14.22
C ASP A 440 31.23 8.07 -14.06
N SER A 441 30.81 6.96 -14.67
CA SER A 441 31.41 5.64 -14.50
C SER A 441 31.76 4.96 -15.83
N THR A 442 32.88 4.24 -15.86
CA THR A 442 33.40 3.55 -17.07
C THR A 442 32.74 2.20 -17.33
N TRP A 443 32.18 1.56 -16.30
CA TRP A 443 31.49 0.27 -16.41
C TRP A 443 30.09 0.39 -17.00
N LEU A 444 29.52 1.61 -17.08
CA LEU A 444 28.17 1.86 -17.58
C LEU A 444 28.18 2.25 -19.07
N GLY A 445 27.32 1.59 -19.84
CA GLY A 445 27.02 1.88 -21.23
C GLY A 445 25.62 2.38 -21.45
N PHE A 446 25.46 3.13 -22.53
CA PHE A 446 24.18 3.58 -23.02
C PHE A 446 24.24 3.74 -24.54
N GLU A 447 23.13 3.48 -25.21
CA GLU A 447 22.92 3.65 -26.64
C GLU A 447 21.60 4.37 -26.88
N MET A 448 21.58 5.26 -27.86
CA MET A 448 20.41 6.04 -28.24
C MET A 448 20.08 5.72 -29.70
N SER A 449 18.79 5.67 -30.04
CA SER A 449 18.33 5.28 -31.38
C SER A 449 18.82 6.24 -32.47
N ASP A 450 18.91 7.54 -32.16
CA ASP A 450 19.42 8.61 -33.01
C ASP A 450 19.60 9.93 -32.20
N ASP A 451 20.27 10.93 -32.79
CA ASP A 451 20.57 12.23 -32.17
C ASP A 451 19.64 13.37 -32.63
N SER A 452 18.51 13.08 -33.28
CA SER A 452 17.59 14.14 -33.75
C SER A 452 16.88 14.85 -32.59
N ALA A 453 16.30 16.03 -32.79
CA ALA A 453 15.47 16.63 -31.75
C ALA A 453 14.20 15.77 -31.50
N ILE A 454 13.70 15.77 -30.27
CA ILE A 454 12.43 15.13 -29.92
C ILE A 454 11.34 16.18 -30.12
N GLU A 455 10.51 16.00 -31.13
CA GLU A 455 9.38 16.90 -31.42
C GLU A 455 8.37 16.92 -30.26
N PRO A 456 7.52 17.95 -30.14
CA PRO A 456 6.42 17.98 -29.18
C PRO A 456 5.59 16.68 -29.19
N ASP A 457 5.21 16.21 -28.00
CA ASP A 457 4.44 14.98 -27.75
C ASP A 457 5.09 13.66 -28.22
N HIS A 458 6.37 13.70 -28.62
CA HIS A 458 7.14 12.52 -28.96
C HIS A 458 8.03 12.06 -27.82
N GLN A 459 8.48 10.81 -27.90
CA GLN A 459 9.38 10.20 -26.94
C GLN A 459 10.53 9.47 -27.65
N ARG A 460 11.61 9.25 -26.90
CA ARG A 460 12.77 8.48 -27.35
C ARG A 460 13.29 7.57 -26.26
N GLU A 461 13.83 6.45 -26.68
CA GLU A 461 14.40 5.44 -25.81
C GLU A 461 15.93 5.52 -25.78
N ILE A 462 16.50 5.36 -24.60
CA ILE A 462 17.92 5.14 -24.36
C ILE A 462 18.07 3.77 -23.71
N SER A 463 18.78 2.86 -24.36
CA SER A 463 19.14 1.57 -23.78
C SER A 463 20.38 1.71 -22.92
N VAL A 464 20.28 1.43 -21.63
CA VAL A 464 21.37 1.49 -20.65
C VAL A 464 21.79 0.06 -20.28
N TYR A 465 23.09 -0.20 -20.18
CA TYR A 465 23.63 -1.54 -19.92
C TYR A 465 24.99 -1.51 -19.21
N VAL A 466 25.39 -2.61 -18.58
CA VAL A 466 26.74 -2.75 -18.00
C VAL A 466 27.72 -3.18 -19.09
N LYS A 467 28.68 -2.32 -19.45
CA LYS A 467 29.73 -2.57 -20.46
C LYS A 467 30.74 -3.61 -20.02
N ASP A 468 31.17 -3.54 -18.77
CA ASP A 468 32.23 -4.37 -18.25
C ASP A 468 31.96 -4.76 -16.80
N TRP A 469 31.38 -5.95 -16.65
CA TRP A 469 31.12 -6.55 -15.35
C TRP A 469 32.38 -6.82 -14.54
N SER A 470 33.59 -6.89 -15.15
CA SER A 470 34.83 -7.13 -14.39
C SER A 470 35.26 -5.93 -13.53
N GLN A 471 34.72 -4.74 -13.82
CA GLN A 471 34.98 -3.51 -13.05
C GLN A 471 34.07 -3.35 -11.82
N ILE A 472 33.10 -4.27 -11.63
CA ILE A 472 32.22 -4.29 -10.47
C ILE A 472 32.83 -5.27 -9.46
N SER A 473 33.32 -4.78 -8.31
CA SER A 473 33.98 -5.59 -7.28
C SER A 473 33.40 -5.33 -5.89
N GLY A 474 32.57 -6.24 -5.38
CA GLY A 474 31.89 -6.10 -4.08
C GLY A 474 30.40 -6.44 -4.15
N MET A 475 29.63 -6.08 -3.11
CA MET A 475 28.18 -6.33 -3.03
C MET A 475 27.37 -5.43 -3.99
N ASP A 476 27.81 -4.18 -4.20
CA ASP A 476 27.22 -3.25 -5.15
C ASP A 476 28.18 -2.13 -5.61
N HIS A 477 27.90 -1.56 -6.78
CA HIS A 477 28.54 -0.36 -7.33
C HIS A 477 27.48 0.59 -7.89
N THR A 478 27.70 1.90 -7.78
CA THR A 478 26.76 2.92 -8.28
C THR A 478 27.41 3.85 -9.30
N ALA A 479 26.61 4.40 -10.19
CA ALA A 479 26.95 5.37 -11.22
C ALA A 479 25.78 6.36 -11.38
N ILE A 480 26.04 7.52 -11.97
CA ILE A 480 25.03 8.50 -12.38
C ILE A 480 25.11 8.66 -13.90
N LEU A 481 23.99 8.44 -14.57
CA LEU A 481 23.78 8.81 -15.97
C LEU A 481 23.14 10.21 -16.02
N THR A 482 23.80 11.18 -16.65
CA THR A 482 23.34 12.56 -16.75
C THR A 482 22.92 12.88 -18.18
N ILE A 483 21.75 13.47 -18.33
CA ILE A 483 21.16 13.94 -19.59
C ILE A 483 21.07 15.46 -19.51
N ASN A 484 21.77 16.15 -20.41
CA ASN A 484 21.65 17.59 -20.58
C ASN A 484 20.72 17.91 -21.77
N SER A 485 19.82 18.87 -21.60
CA SER A 485 18.88 19.29 -22.63
C SER A 485 18.77 20.81 -22.76
N ASN A 486 18.08 21.27 -23.80
CA ASN A 486 17.73 22.67 -24.01
C ASN A 486 16.48 23.15 -23.23
N ASP A 487 15.89 22.31 -22.35
CA ASP A 487 14.83 22.72 -21.43
C ASP A 487 15.41 23.68 -20.38
N ILE A 488 14.97 24.94 -20.38
CA ILE A 488 15.54 25.98 -19.49
C ILE A 488 15.20 25.76 -18.01
N ASN A 489 14.10 25.07 -17.73
CA ASN A 489 13.62 24.81 -16.38
C ASN A 489 14.22 23.51 -15.81
N ASN A 490 14.58 22.56 -16.68
CA ASN A 490 15.15 21.28 -16.30
C ASN A 490 16.28 20.82 -17.25
N ASN A 491 17.30 21.67 -17.40
CA ASN A 491 18.40 21.45 -18.35
C ASN A 491 19.34 20.29 -18.00
N ILE A 492 19.25 19.73 -16.78
CA ILE A 492 20.08 18.63 -16.31
C ILE A 492 19.19 17.61 -15.58
N THR A 493 19.02 16.44 -16.17
CA THR A 493 18.35 15.30 -15.54
C THR A 493 19.36 14.22 -15.18
N LYS A 494 19.25 13.64 -13.97
CA LYS A 494 20.16 12.62 -13.45
C LYS A 494 19.42 11.33 -13.15
N ILE A 495 20.01 10.21 -13.56
CA ILE A 495 19.49 8.86 -13.36
C ILE A 495 20.52 8.10 -12.53
N ASN A 496 20.10 7.58 -11.39
CA ASN A 496 20.97 6.78 -10.53
C ASN A 496 21.04 5.35 -11.05
N VAL A 497 22.23 4.79 -11.25
CA VAL A 497 22.42 3.44 -11.78
C VAL A 497 23.22 2.59 -10.81
N LYS A 498 22.74 1.40 -10.45
CA LYS A 498 23.44 0.48 -9.56
C LYS A 498 23.76 -0.83 -10.30
N ALA A 499 24.91 -1.43 -10.07
CA ALA A 499 25.26 -2.76 -10.59
C ALA A 499 25.73 -3.66 -9.44
N MET A 500 25.26 -4.90 -9.41
CA MET A 500 25.53 -5.86 -8.34
C MET A 500 25.97 -7.20 -8.91
N ILE A 501 27.05 -7.75 -8.38
CA ILE A 501 27.46 -9.15 -8.63
C ILE A 501 27.10 -9.95 -7.40
N THR A 502 26.24 -10.94 -7.56
CA THR A 502 25.99 -11.91 -6.49
C THR A 502 27.20 -12.83 -6.40
N ALA A 503 28.16 -12.52 -5.53
CA ALA A 503 29.20 -13.45 -5.14
C ALA A 503 28.58 -14.48 -4.19
N GLN A 504 28.42 -15.73 -4.65
CA GLN A 504 28.14 -16.87 -3.77
C GLN A 504 29.26 -16.99 -2.73
N SER A 505 28.94 -16.79 -1.45
CA SER A 505 29.84 -17.08 -0.35
C SER A 505 29.76 -18.58 -0.06
N ASN A 506 30.80 -19.34 -0.40
CA ASN A 506 30.93 -20.77 -0.05
C ASN A 506 31.24 -21.00 1.45
N ARG A 507 30.74 -20.17 2.38
CA ARG A 507 30.93 -20.34 3.83
C ARG A 507 29.57 -20.38 4.53
N PRO A 508 29.41 -21.21 5.58
CA PRO A 508 28.20 -21.21 6.37
C PRO A 508 28.08 -19.88 7.11
N GLU A 509 26.86 -19.45 7.42
CA GLU A 509 26.63 -18.24 8.22
C GLU A 509 25.67 -18.58 9.35
N LEU A 510 26.14 -18.44 10.58
CA LEU A 510 25.36 -18.74 11.77
C LEU A 510 24.44 -17.57 12.09
N SER A 511 23.14 -17.82 12.19
CA SER A 511 22.17 -16.89 12.75
C SER A 511 21.40 -17.57 13.86
N VAL A 512 21.27 -16.87 15.00
CA VAL A 512 20.47 -17.32 16.13
C VAL A 512 19.30 -16.36 16.29
N SER A 513 18.07 -16.86 16.32
CA SER A 513 16.85 -16.03 16.45
C SER A 513 15.94 -16.52 17.58
N PRO A 514 15.34 -15.63 18.40
CA PRO A 514 14.43 -16.06 19.46
C PRO A 514 13.08 -16.51 18.88
N PRO A 515 12.26 -17.25 19.65
CA PRO A 515 10.84 -17.35 19.39
C PRO A 515 10.25 -15.96 19.63
N PHE A 516 9.36 -15.56 18.73
CA PHE A 516 8.73 -14.24 18.74
C PHE A 516 7.74 -14.15 19.91
N GLU A 517 8.25 -13.84 21.09
CA GLU A 517 7.49 -13.42 22.26
C GLU A 517 7.98 -12.05 22.74
N SER A 518 7.05 -11.28 23.31
CA SER A 518 6.97 -9.81 23.30
C SER A 518 8.01 -9.02 24.09
N GLU A 519 9.08 -9.65 24.60
CA GLU A 519 10.10 -8.98 25.41
C GLU A 519 11.54 -9.30 24.98
N ASN A 520 11.75 -10.08 23.93
CA ASN A 520 13.09 -10.47 23.45
C ASN A 520 13.69 -9.39 22.55
N TYR A 521 14.96 -9.02 22.78
CA TYR A 521 15.65 -7.98 22.01
C TYR A 521 17.15 -8.28 21.84
N VAL A 522 17.80 -7.63 20.87
CA VAL A 522 19.24 -7.77 20.63
C VAL A 522 19.96 -6.52 21.16
N GLU A 523 20.94 -6.70 22.03
CA GLU A 523 21.74 -5.61 22.61
C GLU A 523 23.23 -5.95 22.53
N ASN A 524 24.03 -5.07 21.91
CA ASN A 524 25.48 -5.26 21.70
C ASN A 524 25.84 -6.63 21.07
N GLU A 525 25.17 -6.99 19.97
CA GLU A 525 25.35 -8.26 19.23
C GLU A 525 25.08 -9.53 20.05
N LYS A 526 24.39 -9.39 21.19
CA LYS A 526 23.96 -10.51 22.03
C LYS A 526 22.45 -10.55 22.07
N MET A 527 21.89 -11.72 21.78
CA MET A 527 20.46 -11.93 21.93
C MET A 527 20.12 -11.97 23.42
N ILE A 528 19.09 -11.23 23.82
CA ILE A 528 18.55 -11.23 25.18
C ILE A 528 17.12 -11.77 25.13
N VAL A 529 16.92 -12.92 25.76
CA VAL A 529 15.63 -13.56 25.96
C VAL A 529 15.15 -13.26 27.38
N ILE A 530 13.97 -12.65 27.53
CA ILE A 530 13.35 -12.39 28.83
C ILE A 530 12.27 -13.43 29.06
N ILE A 531 12.31 -14.07 30.23
CA ILE A 531 11.39 -15.14 30.61
C ILE A 531 10.74 -14.78 31.95
N SER A 532 9.41 -14.85 32.03
CA SER A 532 8.70 -14.61 33.29
C SER A 532 8.59 -15.89 34.13
N ASN A 533 8.17 -15.76 35.40
CA ASN A 533 7.88 -16.92 36.25
C ASN A 533 6.46 -17.48 36.03
N TYR A 534 5.65 -16.84 35.18
CA TYR A 534 4.27 -17.24 34.90
C TYR A 534 4.13 -18.01 33.58
N ASP A 535 5.19 -18.03 32.76
CA ASP A 535 5.25 -18.76 31.49
C ASP A 535 5.57 -20.26 31.73
N GLU A 536 5.34 -21.09 30.70
CA GLU A 536 5.68 -22.52 30.72
C GLU A 536 7.16 -22.71 31.07
N THR A 537 7.56 -23.81 31.73
CA THR A 537 8.96 -24.04 32.19
C THR A 537 9.95 -24.35 31.06
N GLU A 538 9.54 -24.07 29.82
CA GLU A 538 10.27 -24.38 28.60
C GLU A 538 10.35 -23.14 27.70
N GLN A 539 11.44 -23.00 26.95
CA GLN A 539 11.65 -21.91 25.99
C GLN A 539 12.42 -22.47 24.80
N THR A 540 12.13 -21.97 23.60
CA THR A 540 12.88 -22.36 22.40
C THR A 540 13.74 -21.21 21.87
N PHE A 541 14.65 -21.48 20.93
CA PHE A 541 15.23 -20.50 20.00
C PHE A 541 15.75 -21.24 18.76
N SER A 542 15.87 -20.55 17.63
CA SER A 542 16.23 -21.18 16.34
C SER A 542 17.68 -20.87 15.96
N LEU A 543 18.39 -21.88 15.48
CA LEU A 543 19.65 -21.80 14.77
C LEU A 543 19.36 -21.89 13.28
N THR A 544 19.90 -20.98 12.48
CA THR A 544 19.73 -20.96 11.04
C THR A 544 21.08 -20.85 10.36
N ASN A 545 21.34 -21.71 9.37
CA ASN A 545 22.44 -21.51 8.43
C ASN A 545 21.96 -20.58 7.30
N LEU A 546 22.49 -19.36 7.25
CA LEU A 546 22.20 -18.38 6.21
C LEU A 546 23.17 -18.48 5.01
N GLY A 547 24.15 -19.39 5.07
CA GLY A 547 25.13 -19.62 4.00
C GLY A 547 24.86 -20.90 3.19
N ASP A 548 25.58 -21.07 2.09
CA ASP A 548 25.32 -22.11 1.07
C ASP A 548 26.09 -23.44 1.30
N SER A 549 26.86 -23.56 2.38
CA SER A 549 27.61 -24.79 2.75
C SER A 549 27.14 -25.33 4.10
N ASP A 550 27.24 -26.64 4.32
CA ASP A 550 26.83 -27.28 5.58
C ASP A 550 27.47 -26.62 6.83
N MET A 551 26.64 -26.32 7.82
CA MET A 551 27.05 -25.69 9.08
C MET A 551 26.96 -26.69 10.23
N GLU A 552 28.10 -27.23 10.68
CA GLU A 552 28.15 -28.01 11.91
C GLU A 552 28.19 -27.07 13.13
N TRP A 553 27.34 -27.31 14.13
CA TRP A 553 27.23 -26.50 15.33
C TRP A 553 27.13 -27.32 16.62
N GLU A 554 27.57 -26.71 17.72
CA GLU A 554 27.51 -27.23 19.09
C GLU A 554 26.99 -26.17 20.07
N LEU A 555 26.34 -26.61 21.14
CA LEU A 555 25.72 -25.79 22.17
C LEU A 555 26.34 -26.03 23.55
N GLN A 556 26.52 -24.96 24.31
CA GLN A 556 26.97 -25.03 25.71
C GLN A 556 26.19 -24.04 26.57
N SER A 557 25.63 -24.51 27.69
CA SER A 557 25.06 -23.65 28.74
C SER A 557 26.15 -23.23 29.73
N ASP A 558 26.15 -21.95 30.14
CA ASP A 558 27.03 -21.43 31.19
C ASP A 558 26.42 -21.53 32.61
N SER A 559 25.19 -22.04 32.71
CA SER A 559 24.36 -21.94 33.91
C SER A 559 23.70 -23.27 34.26
N GLU A 560 23.86 -23.73 35.50
CA GLU A 560 23.30 -25.01 35.98
C GLU A 560 21.76 -25.03 36.04
N TRP A 561 21.12 -23.86 36.16
CA TRP A 561 19.67 -23.73 36.22
C TRP A 561 19.00 -23.78 34.85
N LEU A 562 19.77 -23.63 33.77
CA LEU A 562 19.26 -23.58 32.40
C LEU A 562 19.73 -24.81 31.62
N LYS A 563 18.81 -25.74 31.37
CA LYS A 563 19.11 -27.02 30.72
C LYS A 563 18.71 -26.98 29.26
N ILE A 564 19.55 -27.51 28.38
CA ILE A 564 19.20 -27.78 26.99
C ILE A 564 18.58 -29.18 26.94
N ILE A 565 17.35 -29.28 26.48
CA ILE A 565 16.60 -30.55 26.40
C ILE A 565 16.52 -31.10 24.96
N SER A 566 16.85 -30.26 23.96
CA SER A 566 17.07 -30.69 22.57
C SER A 566 18.50 -31.22 22.34
N ASN A 567 18.82 -31.60 21.09
CA ASN A 567 20.18 -31.98 20.71
C ASN A 567 21.19 -30.85 21.00
N THR A 568 22.35 -31.21 21.56
CA THR A 568 23.44 -30.26 21.88
C THR A 568 24.43 -30.04 20.75
N SER A 569 24.28 -30.75 19.64
CA SER A 569 25.04 -30.56 18.40
C SER A 569 24.20 -30.98 17.19
N GLY A 570 24.53 -30.46 16.01
CA GLY A 570 23.80 -30.75 14.78
C GLY A 570 24.41 -30.13 13.53
N VAL A 571 23.69 -30.26 12.41
CA VAL A 571 24.09 -29.74 11.09
C VAL A 571 22.96 -28.86 10.55
N ASN A 572 23.31 -27.72 9.97
CA ASN A 572 22.40 -26.73 9.40
C ASN A 572 21.38 -26.19 10.42
N SER A 573 20.18 -25.81 9.98
CA SER A 573 19.21 -25.14 10.84
C SER A 573 18.56 -26.11 11.84
N SER A 574 18.31 -25.68 13.06
CA SER A 574 17.65 -26.47 14.12
C SER A 574 16.92 -25.59 15.11
N VAL A 575 15.93 -26.15 15.80
CA VAL A 575 15.32 -25.53 16.98
C VAL A 575 16.04 -26.07 18.22
N VAL A 576 16.36 -25.17 19.15
CA VAL A 576 16.93 -25.48 20.46
C VAL A 576 15.84 -25.29 21.50
N GLU A 577 15.66 -26.30 22.34
CA GLU A 577 14.66 -26.31 23.42
C GLU A 577 15.39 -26.28 24.76
N LEU A 578 14.92 -25.41 25.64
CA LEU A 578 15.49 -25.14 26.96
C LEU A 578 14.43 -25.43 28.03
N GLU A 579 14.87 -26.00 29.14
CA GLU A 579 14.07 -26.19 30.36
C GLU A 579 14.71 -25.40 31.51
N TYR A 580 13.90 -24.74 32.31
CA TYR A 580 14.35 -23.97 33.47
C TYR A 580 13.34 -24.06 34.63
N PRO A 581 13.82 -24.13 35.89
CA PRO A 581 12.94 -24.12 37.04
C PRO A 581 12.42 -22.69 37.32
N VAL A 582 11.36 -22.58 38.12
CA VAL A 582 10.87 -21.30 38.64
C VAL A 582 11.96 -20.59 39.46
N ASN A 583 12.13 -19.27 39.27
CA ASN A 583 13.05 -18.48 40.08
C ASN A 583 12.40 -18.07 41.42
N THR A 584 12.68 -18.82 42.49
CA THR A 584 12.21 -18.56 43.86
C THR A 584 13.02 -17.51 44.62
N GLY A 585 14.06 -16.94 43.99
CA GLY A 585 14.90 -15.90 44.58
C GLY A 585 14.25 -14.51 44.55
N VAL A 586 14.81 -13.57 45.33
CA VAL A 586 14.34 -12.17 45.43
C VAL A 586 14.98 -11.23 44.39
N LYS A 587 15.73 -11.78 43.42
CA LYS A 587 16.39 -11.02 42.35
C LYS A 587 16.25 -11.74 41.02
N VAL A 588 16.25 -10.96 39.93
CA VAL A 588 16.40 -11.46 38.56
C VAL A 588 17.70 -12.27 38.45
N ARG A 589 17.65 -13.44 37.81
CA ARG A 589 18.83 -14.26 37.51
C ARG A 589 19.05 -14.33 36.01
N THR A 590 20.31 -14.53 35.62
CA THR A 590 20.71 -14.57 34.20
C THR A 590 21.56 -15.79 33.92
N GLY A 591 21.44 -16.36 32.72
CA GLY A 591 22.28 -17.43 32.20
C GLY A 591 22.46 -17.26 30.69
N SER A 592 23.33 -18.03 30.07
CA SER A 592 23.60 -17.93 28.64
C SER A 592 23.80 -19.29 27.98
N ILE A 593 23.35 -19.41 26.74
CA ILE A 593 23.69 -20.49 25.82
C ILE A 593 24.66 -19.95 24.77
N ILE A 594 25.81 -20.61 24.62
CA ILE A 594 26.82 -20.32 23.60
C ILE A 594 26.62 -21.29 22.45
N VAL A 595 26.47 -20.74 21.25
CA VAL A 595 26.36 -21.48 19.99
C VAL A 595 27.66 -21.34 19.22
N THR A 596 28.35 -22.45 18.99
CA THR A 596 29.60 -22.46 18.23
C THR A 596 29.41 -23.26 16.94
N ALA A 597 29.53 -22.60 15.80
CA ALA A 597 29.58 -23.23 14.48
C ALA A 597 30.96 -23.08 13.85
N LEU A 598 31.64 -24.19 13.52
CA LEU A 598 33.02 -24.15 13.06
C LEU A 598 33.10 -23.62 11.62
N GLY A 599 33.87 -22.55 11.40
CA GLY A 599 34.07 -21.96 10.07
C GLY A 599 32.91 -21.10 9.55
N ALA A 600 31.81 -21.01 10.30
CA ALA A 600 30.68 -20.14 9.96
C ALA A 600 30.98 -18.67 10.26
N ILE A 601 30.45 -17.77 9.43
CA ILE A 601 30.43 -16.33 9.71
C ILE A 601 29.47 -16.09 10.89
N ASN A 602 29.76 -15.08 11.72
CA ASN A 602 29.00 -14.75 12.93
C ASN A 602 28.98 -15.86 13.99
N SER A 603 30.06 -16.64 14.13
CA SER A 603 30.23 -17.68 15.15
C SER A 603 31.47 -17.40 16.03
N PRO A 604 31.41 -17.62 17.36
CA PRO A 604 30.26 -18.09 18.14
C PRO A 604 29.25 -16.98 18.43
N GLN A 605 27.97 -17.35 18.64
CA GLN A 605 26.95 -16.44 19.16
C GLN A 605 26.55 -16.80 20.58
N THR A 606 26.04 -15.82 21.33
CA THR A 606 25.56 -16.03 22.71
C THR A 606 24.12 -15.57 22.85
N VAL A 607 23.27 -16.49 23.32
CA VAL A 607 21.90 -16.21 23.74
C VAL A 607 21.91 -16.02 25.25
N LYS A 608 21.67 -14.82 25.74
CA LYS A 608 21.51 -14.52 27.16
C LYS A 608 20.05 -14.63 27.54
N ILE A 609 19.77 -15.31 28.64
CA ILE A 609 18.44 -15.49 29.19
C ILE A 609 18.36 -14.79 30.54
N ARG A 610 17.32 -13.99 30.74
CA ARG A 610 17.03 -13.24 31.96
C ARG A 610 15.69 -13.72 32.51
N GLN A 611 15.69 -14.35 33.68
CA GLN A 611 14.46 -14.79 34.33
C GLN A 611 14.10 -13.87 35.50
N ALA A 612 12.88 -13.33 35.47
CA ALA A 612 12.35 -12.47 36.53
C ALA A 612 12.30 -13.21 37.88
N CYS A 613 12.32 -12.48 39.00
CA CYS A 613 11.88 -13.01 40.30
C CYS A 613 10.37 -12.77 40.45
N LEU A 614 9.65 -13.57 41.24
CA LEU A 614 8.22 -13.36 41.51
C LEU A 614 7.95 -11.90 41.97
N PRO A 615 7.19 -11.07 41.23
CA PRO A 615 6.81 -9.74 41.68
C PRO A 615 5.33 -9.67 42.08
N PHE A 616 5.02 -8.65 42.89
CA PHE A 616 3.72 -8.20 43.39
C PHE A 616 2.55 -8.31 42.39
N PRO A 617 1.29 -8.47 42.86
CA PRO A 617 0.12 -8.47 41.98
C PRO A 617 -0.05 -7.13 41.25
N ASP A 618 -0.39 -7.21 39.96
CA ASP A 618 -0.71 -6.09 39.09
C ASP A 618 -2.02 -5.43 39.54
N LEU A 619 -1.99 -4.12 39.82
CA LEU A 619 -3.11 -3.36 40.38
C LEU A 619 -3.97 -2.66 39.32
N ASN A 620 -3.73 -2.89 38.02
CA ASN A 620 -4.35 -2.09 36.97
C ASN A 620 -5.60 -2.69 36.33
N ASN A 621 -6.07 -3.89 36.73
CA ASN A 621 -7.17 -4.53 35.98
C ASN A 621 -8.23 -5.32 36.76
N ASP A 622 -8.23 -5.35 38.10
CA ASP A 622 -9.28 -6.06 38.86
C ASP A 622 -9.94 -5.15 39.92
N ASP A 623 -11.23 -4.88 39.74
CA ASP A 623 -12.06 -4.07 40.65
C ASP A 623 -12.33 -4.74 42.03
N ILE A 624 -11.75 -5.92 42.31
CA ILE A 624 -11.88 -6.60 43.61
C ILE A 624 -10.55 -7.26 44.01
N LEU A 625 -9.80 -6.58 44.87
CA LEU A 625 -8.65 -7.19 45.56
C LEU A 625 -9.10 -8.36 46.44
N SER A 626 -8.52 -9.54 46.24
CA SER A 626 -8.79 -10.67 47.11
C SER A 626 -8.12 -10.48 48.49
N MET A 627 -8.61 -11.17 49.50
CA MET A 627 -8.02 -11.09 50.84
C MET A 627 -6.61 -11.66 50.92
N THR A 628 -6.26 -12.50 49.96
CA THR A 628 -4.92 -13.05 49.78
C THR A 628 -3.95 -11.95 49.31
N ASP A 629 -4.38 -11.09 48.38
CA ASP A 629 -3.55 -10.01 47.82
C ASP A 629 -3.24 -8.93 48.87
N ILE A 630 -4.23 -8.62 49.72
CA ILE A 630 -4.09 -7.66 50.81
C ILE A 630 -3.11 -8.18 51.89
N VAL A 631 -3.17 -9.47 52.21
CA VAL A 631 -2.24 -10.11 53.16
C VAL A 631 -0.82 -10.15 52.60
N GLN A 632 -0.67 -10.41 51.30
CA GLN A 632 0.62 -10.41 50.62
C GLN A 632 1.26 -9.01 50.64
N MET A 633 0.48 -7.95 50.35
CA MET A 633 0.94 -6.56 50.42
C MET A 633 1.41 -6.15 51.82
N LEU A 634 0.66 -6.54 52.86
CA LEU A 634 1.00 -6.18 54.25
C LEU A 634 2.30 -6.83 54.72
N LYS A 635 2.56 -8.09 54.35
CA LYS A 635 3.80 -8.81 54.69
C LYS A 635 5.05 -8.11 54.13
N VAL A 636 4.92 -7.54 52.92
CA VAL A 636 6.03 -6.86 52.25
C VAL A 636 6.26 -5.45 52.79
N LEU A 637 5.20 -4.67 53.05
CA LEU A 637 5.33 -3.34 53.65
C LEU A 637 5.91 -3.37 55.07
N SER A 638 5.74 -4.47 55.81
CA SER A 638 6.34 -4.67 57.13
C SER A 638 7.75 -5.28 57.11
N GLY A 639 8.27 -5.68 55.93
CA GLY A 639 9.59 -6.30 55.79
C GLY A 639 9.73 -7.66 56.50
N MET A 640 8.66 -8.45 56.58
CA MET A 640 8.63 -9.69 57.36
C MET A 640 8.73 -10.96 56.47
N PRO A 641 9.31 -12.08 56.98
CA PRO A 641 9.47 -13.32 56.21
C PRO A 641 8.15 -13.98 55.80
N ILE A 642 8.09 -14.55 54.60
CA ILE A 642 6.85 -14.99 53.93
C ILE A 642 6.26 -16.29 54.53
N ASP A 643 7.09 -17.13 55.16
CA ASP A 643 6.76 -18.53 55.52
C ASP A 643 6.12 -18.74 56.92
N THR A 644 5.51 -17.72 57.52
CA THR A 644 4.86 -17.88 58.84
C THR A 644 3.33 -17.80 58.70
N GLU A 645 2.62 -18.87 59.07
CA GLU A 645 1.15 -18.85 59.22
C GLU A 645 0.77 -18.03 60.45
N TYR A 646 -0.05 -16.99 60.25
CA TYR A 646 -0.62 -16.20 61.35
C TYR A 646 -2.13 -16.13 61.24
N TYR A 647 -2.79 -16.46 62.36
CA TYR A 647 -4.21 -16.22 62.59
C TYR A 647 -4.40 -14.81 63.15
N PHE A 648 -5.08 -13.93 62.41
CA PHE A 648 -5.54 -12.65 62.93
C PHE A 648 -6.90 -12.82 63.62
N PRO A 649 -7.06 -12.46 64.91
CA PRO A 649 -8.37 -12.40 65.51
C PRO A 649 -9.15 -11.22 64.93
N VAL A 650 -10.34 -11.53 64.43
CA VAL A 650 -11.31 -10.61 63.80
C VAL A 650 -11.53 -9.35 64.64
N LYS A 651 -11.12 -8.20 64.11
CA LYS A 651 -11.76 -6.86 64.21
C LYS A 651 -11.20 -5.94 63.12
N ILE A 652 -11.34 -6.36 61.88
CA ILE A 652 -10.71 -5.74 60.69
C ILE A 652 -11.57 -4.61 60.07
N GLN A 653 -12.82 -4.41 60.50
CA GLN A 653 -13.66 -3.36 59.93
C GLN A 653 -13.22 -1.93 60.32
N ASP A 654 -12.79 -1.71 61.57
CA ASP A 654 -12.47 -0.35 62.04
C ASP A 654 -11.10 0.15 61.53
N THR A 655 -10.13 -0.75 61.36
CA THR A 655 -8.79 -0.41 60.85
C THR A 655 -8.80 -0.17 59.34
N ILE A 656 -9.55 -0.97 58.56
CA ILE A 656 -9.69 -0.78 57.11
C ILE A 656 -10.45 0.53 56.80
N LEU A 657 -11.52 0.85 57.55
CA LEU A 657 -12.26 2.08 57.35
C LEU A 657 -11.42 3.33 57.68
N SER A 658 -10.49 3.21 58.63
CA SER A 658 -9.57 4.29 59.00
C SER A 658 -8.47 4.51 57.96
N LEU A 659 -7.95 3.44 57.36
CA LEU A 659 -6.96 3.51 56.28
C LEU A 659 -7.56 3.99 54.96
N TYR A 660 -8.79 3.57 54.64
CA TYR A 660 -9.54 4.05 53.48
C TYR A 660 -9.81 5.57 53.55
N ARG A 661 -10.15 6.09 54.74
CA ARG A 661 -10.32 7.54 54.97
C ARG A 661 -9.01 8.32 54.92
N LEU A 662 -7.88 7.70 55.26
CA LEU A 662 -6.55 8.32 55.11
C LEU A 662 -6.16 8.42 53.63
N ALA A 663 -6.39 7.36 52.85
CA ALA A 663 -6.09 7.31 51.42
C ALA A 663 -6.94 8.30 50.60
N GLN A 664 -8.24 8.42 50.90
CA GLN A 664 -9.11 9.43 50.26
C GLN A 664 -8.66 10.88 50.55
N LYS A 665 -8.01 11.12 51.70
CA LYS A 665 -7.55 12.46 52.10
C LYS A 665 -6.25 12.86 51.40
N GLU A 666 -5.38 11.91 51.03
CA GLU A 666 -4.17 12.21 50.26
C GLU A 666 -4.44 12.37 48.76
N MET A 667 -5.40 11.62 48.20
CA MET A 667 -5.79 11.69 46.78
C MET A 667 -6.50 13.01 46.37
N SER A 668 -7.05 13.78 47.32
CA SER A 668 -7.65 15.10 46.99
C SER A 668 -6.66 16.27 47.00
N THR A 669 -5.37 16.01 47.23
CA THR A 669 -4.32 17.05 47.40
C THR A 669 -3.09 16.88 46.49
N LYS A 670 -3.09 15.91 45.60
CA LYS A 670 -2.16 15.78 44.46
C LYS A 670 -2.97 15.73 43.19
#